data_AF-A0A813G0D9-F1
#
_entry.id   AF-A0A813G0D9-F1
#
_cell.length_a   1.000
_cell.length_b   1.000
_cell.length_c   1.000
_cell.angle_alpha   90.00
_cell.angle_beta   90.00
_cell.angle_gamma   90.00
#
_symmetry.space_group_name_H-M   'P 1'
#
loop_
_entity.id
_entity.type
_entity.pdbx_description
1 polymer ?
#
loop_
_entity_poly.entity_id
_entity_poly.type
_entity_poly.pdbx_seq_one_letter_code
_entity_poly.pdbx_strand_id
1 'polypeptide(L)'
;MAAAASSSRMAFQILLWALCARVFVDAHADVPWRRRVTGPEPFTDVTTLKEHTDGVSSVAFNPDGGLLASGSLDKTVKVCATSTWALVATLAQRAYWDVTSVAFNPDGGLLASGSTNEMKVVATSTWAPVTILKETGVFSVAFSPDVGLLALGARDTEVKVLATSTCAPVTTLTEHTAWVSSVAFNPDSGLLASGSVVGAKKVKVFATSTWAELTTLTGHTNDVRSVAFNPDGGLSASGSSDNTVKVFAASTWAELTTLTGHTNHVRSVAFSPDGGLLASGSWDNTVKVFATSTWALVTTLTEHTARVSSVAFNPDGGLLASGSSDYAVKVVATSPWIAVSVAVASRHTDGVSSVAFNPDGGLLASGSLDKTALVATHAQRAYWDVTSVAFNPDGGLLASGSTNEMKVVATSTWAPVTILKETGVFSVAFSPDVGLLALGARDTTVKVLATSTWAPVTTLTEHTAWVSSVAFNPDGGLLASGSVMGAKKVKVFATSTWAELTTLTGRTNDVRSVAFNPDGGLLASGSSDNTVKVFATSTWAELTTLTGHTNDVRSVAFNPDGGLLASGSWDNTVKVFATSTWALVTTLTEHTARVSSVAFNPDGGLLASGSSDYTVKVVATSPFEIAVSVAVASRVALVAMLGLWMWW
;
A
#
# COMPACT_ATOMS: atom_id res chain seq x y z
N MET A 1 21.36 24.66 5.64
CA MET A 1 20.20 25.04 6.48
C MET A 1 18.84 24.63 5.87
N ALA A 2 18.69 24.48 4.54
CA ALA A 2 17.45 23.94 3.95
C ALA A 2 17.26 22.42 4.10
N ALA A 3 18.34 21.64 4.17
CA ALA A 3 18.29 20.17 4.34
C ALA A 3 17.92 19.71 5.78
N ALA A 4 17.97 20.59 6.78
CA ALA A 4 17.57 20.29 8.16
C ALA A 4 16.07 20.55 8.41
N ALA A 5 15.38 21.22 7.47
CA ALA A 5 13.96 21.55 7.57
C ALA A 5 13.04 20.45 7.00
N SER A 6 13.53 19.60 6.10
CA SER A 6 12.78 18.46 5.54
C SER A 6 12.78 17.24 6.49
N SER A 7 13.93 16.94 7.10
CA SER A 7 14.06 15.86 8.10
C SER A 7 13.26 16.13 9.38
N SER A 8 13.11 17.40 9.77
CA SER A 8 12.31 17.81 10.93
C SER A 8 10.81 17.77 10.68
N ARG A 9 10.32 18.00 9.45
CA ARG A 9 8.90 17.81 9.09
C ARG A 9 8.48 16.34 9.07
N MET A 10 9.35 15.46 8.56
CA MET A 10 9.10 14.01 8.50
C MET A 10 9.17 13.38 9.90
N ALA A 11 10.12 13.82 10.73
CA ALA A 11 10.17 13.46 12.16
C ALA A 11 8.95 13.97 12.93
N PHE A 12 8.37 15.13 12.55
CA PHE A 12 7.14 15.65 13.14
C PHE A 12 5.91 14.83 12.74
N GLN A 13 5.81 14.35 11.50
CA GLN A 13 4.74 13.44 11.06
C GLN A 13 4.82 12.09 11.75
N ILE A 14 6.03 11.53 11.94
CA ILE A 14 6.25 10.28 12.69
C ILE A 14 5.99 10.47 14.20
N LEU A 15 6.36 11.62 14.78
CA LEU A 15 5.99 11.95 16.17
C LEU A 15 4.48 12.15 16.32
N LEU A 16 3.80 12.72 15.32
CA LEU A 16 2.33 12.88 15.32
C LEU A 16 1.65 11.51 15.31
N TRP A 17 2.19 10.53 14.59
CA TRP A 17 1.77 9.12 14.64
C TRP A 17 1.98 8.48 16.03
N ALA A 18 3.14 8.69 16.66
CA ALA A 18 3.42 8.16 18.01
C ALA A 18 2.62 8.86 19.12
N LEU A 19 2.28 10.14 18.96
CA LEU A 19 1.46 10.91 19.90
C LEU A 19 -0.03 10.58 19.72
N CYS A 20 -0.52 10.39 18.49
CA CYS A 20 -1.87 9.92 18.23
C CYS A 20 -2.09 8.50 18.76
N ALA A 21 -1.09 7.62 18.72
CA ALA A 21 -1.18 6.29 19.33
C ALA A 21 -1.19 6.32 20.87
N ARG A 22 -0.57 7.32 21.52
CA ARG A 22 -0.53 7.43 22.99
C ARG A 22 -1.70 8.16 23.63
N VAL A 23 -2.40 9.04 22.90
CA VAL A 23 -3.55 9.80 23.45
C VAL A 23 -4.84 8.95 23.52
N PHE A 24 -4.87 7.74 22.97
CA PHE A 24 -6.07 6.90 22.92
C PHE A 24 -6.05 5.64 23.80
N VAL A 25 -5.05 5.49 24.69
CA VAL A 25 -4.98 4.34 25.63
C VAL A 25 -5.72 4.59 26.95
N ASP A 26 -6.13 5.82 27.27
CA ASP A 26 -6.89 6.13 28.50
C ASP A 26 -8.29 6.69 28.18
N ALA A 27 -9.18 5.84 27.66
CA ALA A 27 -10.62 5.93 27.92
C ALA A 27 -11.32 4.65 27.44
N HIS A 28 -12.15 4.09 28.33
CA HIS A 28 -13.00 2.90 28.17
C HIS A 28 -12.36 1.55 28.53
N ALA A 29 -12.21 1.36 29.85
CA ALA A 29 -12.49 0.07 30.46
C ALA A 29 -13.98 -0.29 30.25
N ASP A 30 -14.24 -1.59 30.08
CA ASP A 30 -15.53 -2.29 30.11
C ASP A 30 -16.44 -2.28 28.86
N VAL A 31 -16.15 -3.10 27.84
CA VAL A 31 -17.14 -4.02 27.19
C VAL A 31 -16.42 -5.21 26.50
N PRO A 32 -16.87 -6.48 26.65
CA PRO A 32 -16.15 -7.65 26.13
C PRO A 32 -16.66 -8.12 24.77
N TRP A 33 -15.83 -8.10 23.73
CA TRP A 33 -16.04 -8.92 22.53
C TRP A 33 -14.73 -9.51 22.00
N ARG A 34 -14.32 -10.65 22.57
CA ARG A 34 -13.50 -11.63 21.83
C ARG A 34 -14.44 -12.33 20.85
N ARG A 35 -14.40 -11.97 19.57
CA ARG A 35 -14.88 -12.86 18.51
C ARG A 35 -13.69 -13.30 17.68
N ARG A 36 -13.43 -14.60 17.75
CA ARG A 36 -12.47 -15.35 16.93
C ARG A 36 -12.85 -15.11 15.46
N VAL A 37 -12.05 -14.33 14.73
CA VAL A 37 -12.15 -14.28 13.27
C VAL A 37 -11.69 -15.65 12.79
N THR A 38 -12.63 -16.50 12.43
CA THR A 38 -12.36 -17.66 11.58
C THR A 38 -11.91 -17.08 10.24
N GLY A 39 -10.64 -17.31 9.89
CA GLY A 39 -10.02 -16.76 8.69
C GLY A 39 -10.78 -17.12 7.41
N PRO A 40 -10.58 -16.37 6.33
CA PRO A 40 -11.09 -16.77 5.02
C PRO A 40 -10.49 -18.12 4.60
N GLU A 41 -11.32 -18.95 3.95
CA GLU A 41 -10.96 -20.18 3.22
C GLU A 41 -9.72 -19.96 2.32
N PRO A 42 -8.89 -21.00 2.06
CA PRO A 42 -7.59 -20.81 1.42
C PRO A 42 -7.75 -20.34 -0.03
N PHE A 43 -7.18 -19.18 -0.32
CA PHE A 43 -6.99 -18.66 -1.68
C PHE A 43 -5.86 -19.48 -2.35
N THR A 44 -6.23 -20.48 -3.15
CA THR A 44 -5.28 -21.49 -3.67
C THR A 44 -4.83 -21.19 -5.11
N ASP A 45 -3.97 -20.19 -5.28
CA ASP A 45 -3.07 -20.15 -6.45
C ASP A 45 -1.62 -20.08 -5.95
N VAL A 46 -1.08 -21.25 -5.59
CA VAL A 46 0.32 -21.42 -5.16
C VAL A 46 1.09 -22.02 -6.32
N THR A 47 2.02 -21.25 -6.89
CA THR A 47 2.98 -21.78 -7.86
C THR A 47 4.04 -22.58 -7.11
N THR A 48 4.31 -23.81 -7.55
CA THR A 48 5.34 -24.67 -6.95
C THR A 48 6.41 -25.00 -7.97
N LEU A 49 7.66 -24.59 -7.73
CA LEU A 49 8.82 -24.90 -8.56
C LEU A 49 9.60 -26.05 -7.90
N LYS A 50 9.88 -27.11 -8.65
CA LYS A 50 10.61 -28.30 -8.17
C LYS A 50 11.86 -28.58 -9.02
N GLU A 51 12.61 -27.51 -9.25
CA GLU A 51 13.81 -27.59 -10.08
C GLU A 51 15.01 -28.18 -9.33
N HIS A 52 15.01 -28.15 -8.01
CA HIS A 52 16.10 -28.62 -7.16
C HIS A 52 15.93 -30.07 -6.71
N THR A 53 17.05 -30.75 -6.47
CA THR A 53 17.08 -32.15 -5.98
C THR A 53 17.40 -32.28 -4.50
N ASP A 54 17.59 -31.16 -3.81
CA ASP A 54 17.83 -31.07 -2.36
C ASP A 54 17.26 -29.73 -1.83
N GLY A 55 17.33 -29.51 -0.52
CA GLY A 55 16.70 -28.39 0.17
C GLY A 55 17.07 -27.02 -0.39
N VAL A 56 16.07 -26.20 -0.67
CA VAL A 56 16.26 -24.80 -1.05
C VAL A 56 16.60 -24.00 0.21
N SER A 57 17.78 -23.38 0.20
CA SER A 57 18.34 -22.68 1.35
C SER A 57 18.10 -21.17 1.30
N SER A 58 17.98 -20.60 0.10
CA SER A 58 17.84 -19.16 -0.11
C SER A 58 17.06 -18.86 -1.39
N VAL A 59 16.22 -17.83 -1.37
CA VAL A 59 15.53 -17.30 -2.55
C VAL A 59 15.70 -15.78 -2.62
N ALA A 60 15.78 -15.22 -3.83
CA ALA A 60 15.87 -13.77 -4.05
C ALA A 60 15.29 -13.40 -5.42
N PHE A 61 14.52 -12.32 -5.48
CA PHE A 61 14.07 -11.73 -6.74
C PHE A 61 15.11 -10.72 -7.27
N ASN A 62 15.21 -10.62 -8.60
CA ASN A 62 15.94 -9.55 -9.25
C ASN A 62 15.20 -8.21 -9.07
N PRO A 63 15.87 -7.03 -9.05
CA PRO A 63 15.24 -5.75 -8.74
C PRO A 63 14.10 -5.33 -9.69
N ASP A 64 14.10 -5.82 -10.93
CA ASP A 64 13.01 -5.61 -11.89
C ASP A 64 11.82 -6.57 -11.71
N GLY A 65 11.93 -7.51 -10.76
CA GLY A 65 10.93 -8.55 -10.50
C GLY A 65 10.83 -9.64 -11.56
N GLY A 66 11.65 -9.60 -12.61
CA GLY A 66 11.57 -10.49 -13.78
C GLY A 66 12.21 -11.86 -13.58
N LEU A 67 13.09 -12.01 -12.58
CA LEU A 67 13.80 -13.25 -12.27
C LEU A 67 13.66 -13.60 -10.78
N LEU A 68 13.61 -14.90 -10.51
CA LEU A 68 13.71 -15.49 -9.17
C LEU A 68 14.90 -16.44 -9.14
N ALA A 69 15.88 -16.16 -8.29
CA ALA A 69 17.00 -17.06 -8.01
C ALA A 69 16.70 -17.90 -6.76
N SER A 70 17.07 -19.17 -6.79
CA SER A 70 17.02 -20.10 -5.67
C SER A 70 18.35 -20.84 -5.52
N GLY A 71 18.95 -20.76 -4.34
CA GLY A 71 20.12 -21.54 -3.95
C GLY A 71 19.72 -22.81 -3.20
N SER A 72 20.41 -23.91 -3.44
CA SER A 72 20.10 -25.21 -2.81
C SER A 72 21.34 -25.96 -2.32
N LEU A 73 21.08 -26.90 -1.40
CA LEU A 73 22.01 -27.93 -0.95
C LEU A 73 22.38 -28.93 -2.07
N ASP A 74 21.70 -28.90 -3.22
CA ASP A 74 22.10 -29.63 -4.42
C ASP A 74 23.32 -29.02 -5.13
N LYS A 75 23.91 -27.97 -4.54
CA LYS A 75 25.12 -27.25 -4.97
C LYS A 75 24.89 -26.35 -6.18
N THR A 76 23.63 -26.06 -6.49
CA THR A 76 23.27 -25.18 -7.61
C THR A 76 22.51 -23.95 -7.17
N VAL A 77 22.68 -22.89 -7.95
CA VAL A 77 21.73 -21.77 -8.03
C VAL A 77 20.91 -21.96 -9.28
N LYS A 78 19.59 -21.93 -9.16
CA LYS A 78 18.68 -21.94 -10.30
C LYS A 78 17.99 -20.61 -10.42
N VAL A 79 17.83 -20.14 -11.65
CA VAL A 79 17.16 -18.87 -11.93
C VAL A 79 16.00 -19.14 -12.85
N CYS A 80 14.80 -18.73 -12.46
CA CYS A 80 13.60 -18.85 -13.27
C CYS A 80 13.04 -17.47 -13.63
N ALA A 81 12.43 -17.36 -14.81
CA ALA A 81 11.69 -16.16 -15.20
C ALA A 81 10.35 -16.11 -14.46
N THR A 82 10.00 -14.99 -13.82
CA THR A 82 8.76 -14.89 -13.03
C THR A 82 7.49 -14.84 -13.88
N SER A 83 7.61 -14.43 -15.14
CA SER A 83 6.49 -14.37 -16.10
C SER A 83 6.00 -15.73 -16.59
N THR A 84 6.87 -16.75 -16.59
CA THR A 84 6.60 -18.08 -17.16
C THR A 84 6.97 -19.22 -16.23
N TRP A 85 7.72 -18.93 -15.17
CA TRP A 85 8.38 -19.90 -14.29
C TRP A 85 9.37 -20.84 -14.96
N ALA A 86 9.74 -20.56 -16.22
CA ALA A 86 10.72 -21.34 -16.95
C ALA A 86 12.13 -21.14 -16.38
N LEU A 87 12.89 -22.23 -16.29
CA LEU A 87 14.30 -22.21 -15.91
C LEU A 87 15.13 -21.45 -16.96
N VAL A 88 15.78 -20.37 -16.53
CA VAL A 88 16.65 -19.50 -17.33
C VAL A 88 18.11 -19.94 -17.22
N ALA A 89 18.56 -20.26 -16.01
CA ALA A 89 19.95 -20.63 -15.76
C ALA A 89 20.09 -21.64 -14.63
N THR A 90 21.13 -22.48 -14.71
CA THR A 90 21.62 -23.32 -13.62
C THR A 90 23.10 -23.07 -13.43
N LEU A 91 23.48 -22.56 -12.26
CA LEU A 91 24.86 -22.21 -11.90
C LEU A 91 25.34 -23.22 -10.87
N ALA A 92 26.29 -24.07 -11.24
CA ALA A 92 26.92 -24.98 -10.29
C ALA A 92 28.01 -24.26 -9.48
N GLN A 93 28.08 -24.57 -8.18
CA GLN A 93 29.27 -24.34 -7.38
C GLN A 93 30.30 -25.47 -7.61
N ARG A 94 31.52 -25.33 -7.07
CA ARG A 94 32.48 -26.43 -7.15
C ARG A 94 31.94 -27.67 -6.44
N ALA A 95 32.46 -28.83 -6.86
CA ALA A 95 32.09 -30.10 -6.26
C ALA A 95 32.16 -30.00 -4.73
N TYR A 96 31.07 -30.40 -4.06
CA TYR A 96 30.90 -30.46 -2.59
C TYR A 96 30.48 -29.17 -1.86
N TRP A 97 30.13 -28.07 -2.53
CA TRP A 97 29.75 -26.83 -1.83
C TRP A 97 28.26 -26.49 -1.93
N ASP A 98 27.55 -26.66 -0.82
CA ASP A 98 26.13 -26.28 -0.70
C ASP A 98 25.97 -24.76 -0.81
N VAL A 99 24.98 -24.30 -1.57
CA VAL A 99 24.62 -22.88 -1.63
C VAL A 99 23.83 -22.52 -0.39
N THR A 100 24.18 -21.43 0.26
CA THR A 100 23.60 -20.99 1.54
C THR A 100 22.84 -19.67 1.44
N SER A 101 23.20 -18.83 0.47
CA SER A 101 22.60 -17.51 0.28
C SER A 101 22.74 -17.07 -1.18
N VAL A 102 21.74 -16.37 -1.70
CA VAL A 102 21.77 -15.69 -3.00
C VAL A 102 21.26 -14.27 -2.86
N ALA A 103 21.82 -13.34 -3.63
CA ALA A 103 21.36 -11.95 -3.68
C ALA A 103 21.67 -11.34 -5.05
N PHE A 104 20.70 -10.63 -5.63
CA PHE A 104 20.95 -9.77 -6.79
C PHE A 104 21.48 -8.42 -6.33
N ASN A 105 22.33 -7.80 -7.15
CA ASN A 105 22.67 -6.40 -6.92
C ASN A 105 21.50 -5.48 -7.34
N PRO A 106 21.44 -4.24 -6.85
CA PRO A 106 20.27 -3.37 -7.07
C PRO A 106 20.06 -2.94 -8.52
N ASP A 107 21.08 -2.96 -9.38
CA ASP A 107 20.93 -2.70 -10.82
C ASP A 107 20.55 -3.95 -11.65
N GLY A 108 20.50 -5.13 -11.00
CA GLY A 108 20.16 -6.41 -11.59
C GLY A 108 21.22 -7.02 -12.50
N GLY A 109 22.40 -6.39 -12.63
CA GLY A 109 23.50 -6.84 -13.47
C GLY A 109 24.32 -7.99 -12.87
N LEU A 110 24.26 -8.18 -11.55
CA LEU A 110 25.03 -9.20 -10.83
C LEU A 110 24.17 -10.08 -9.93
N LEU A 111 24.54 -11.34 -9.83
CA LEU A 111 24.03 -12.30 -8.85
C LEU A 111 25.19 -12.83 -8.00
N ALA A 112 25.17 -12.57 -6.70
CA ALA A 112 26.07 -13.17 -5.74
C ALA A 112 25.46 -14.43 -5.13
N SER A 113 26.31 -15.41 -4.87
CA SER A 113 25.96 -16.65 -4.18
C SER A 113 27.03 -16.98 -3.15
N GLY A 114 26.60 -17.21 -1.92
CA GLY A 114 27.41 -17.75 -0.84
C GLY A 114 27.27 -19.26 -0.77
N SER A 115 28.35 -19.92 -0.38
CA SER A 115 28.38 -21.36 -0.16
C SER A 115 29.25 -21.72 1.05
N THR A 116 29.27 -23.01 1.39
CA THR A 116 30.07 -23.51 2.51
C THR A 116 31.57 -23.21 2.42
N ASN A 117 32.15 -22.92 1.25
CA ASN A 117 33.59 -22.63 1.09
C ASN A 117 33.94 -21.67 -0.07
N GLU A 118 32.95 -20.99 -0.65
CA GLU A 118 33.13 -20.06 -1.75
C GLU A 118 32.06 -18.97 -1.71
N MET A 119 32.44 -17.77 -2.12
CA MET A 119 31.51 -16.76 -2.62
C MET A 119 31.75 -16.59 -4.12
N LYS A 120 30.68 -16.64 -4.90
CA LYS A 120 30.72 -16.52 -6.36
C LYS A 120 29.80 -15.41 -6.81
N VAL A 121 30.30 -14.52 -7.67
CA VAL A 121 29.51 -13.48 -8.34
C VAL A 121 29.50 -13.75 -9.82
N VAL A 122 28.32 -13.72 -10.43
CA VAL A 122 28.13 -13.89 -11.88
C VAL A 122 27.43 -12.66 -12.47
N ALA A 123 27.68 -12.39 -13.75
CA ALA A 123 26.92 -11.39 -14.51
C ALA A 123 25.59 -11.99 -14.98
N THR A 124 24.46 -11.34 -14.73
CA THR A 124 23.13 -11.87 -15.07
C THR A 124 22.86 -11.89 -16.58
N SER A 125 23.54 -11.04 -17.35
CA SER A 125 23.44 -10.96 -18.81
C SER A 125 24.04 -12.17 -19.54
N THR A 126 25.02 -12.84 -18.93
CA THR A 126 25.76 -13.95 -19.56
C THR A 126 25.84 -15.21 -18.69
N TRP A 127 25.48 -15.09 -17.41
CA TRP A 127 25.68 -16.10 -16.36
C TRP A 127 27.16 -16.52 -16.15
N ALA A 128 28.10 -15.76 -16.72
CA ALA A 128 29.53 -16.01 -16.57
C ALA A 128 30.03 -15.51 -15.20
N PRO A 129 30.99 -16.22 -14.57
CA PRO A 129 31.61 -15.78 -13.33
C PRO A 129 32.39 -14.49 -13.53
N VAL A 130 32.08 -13.48 -12.70
CA VAL A 130 32.84 -12.23 -12.57
C VAL A 130 33.95 -12.41 -11.54
N THR A 131 33.63 -13.03 -10.40
CA THR A 131 34.63 -13.37 -9.37
C THR A 131 34.25 -14.65 -8.63
N ILE A 132 35.28 -15.31 -8.10
CA ILE A 132 35.20 -16.47 -7.22
C ILE A 132 36.19 -16.24 -6.08
N LEU A 133 35.67 -16.06 -4.87
CA LEU A 133 36.46 -15.87 -3.67
C LEU A 133 36.37 -17.13 -2.79
N LYS A 134 37.52 -17.57 -2.29
CA LYS A 134 37.58 -18.70 -1.36
C LYS A 134 37.31 -18.18 0.05
N GLU A 135 36.10 -18.42 0.54
CA GLU A 135 35.60 -17.91 1.82
C GLU A 135 34.98 -19.05 2.62
N THR A 136 35.33 -19.18 3.90
CA THR A 136 34.90 -20.33 4.70
C THR A 136 33.53 -20.11 5.31
N GLY A 137 32.55 -20.91 4.90
CA GLY A 137 31.21 -20.94 5.49
C GLY A 137 30.47 -19.62 5.34
N VAL A 138 30.34 -19.11 4.11
CA VAL A 138 29.52 -17.93 3.84
C VAL A 138 28.08 -18.30 4.12
N PHE A 139 27.41 -17.59 5.02
CA PHE A 139 26.02 -17.87 5.40
C PHE A 139 25.03 -16.86 4.82
N SER A 140 25.49 -15.65 4.55
CA SER A 140 24.66 -14.56 4.04
C SER A 140 25.50 -13.66 3.15
N VAL A 141 24.92 -13.23 2.03
CA VAL A 141 25.45 -12.15 1.18
C VAL A 141 24.38 -11.08 1.02
N ALA A 142 24.78 -9.81 0.94
CA ALA A 142 23.87 -8.70 0.70
C ALA A 142 24.59 -7.57 -0.05
N PHE A 143 23.97 -7.03 -1.09
CA PHE A 143 24.43 -5.81 -1.74
C PHE A 143 23.86 -4.57 -1.03
N SER A 144 24.62 -3.48 -1.00
CA SER A 144 24.08 -2.18 -0.59
C SER A 144 23.17 -1.62 -1.69
N PRO A 145 22.05 -0.97 -1.33
CA PRO A 145 21.13 -0.35 -2.29
C PRO A 145 21.77 0.68 -3.25
N ASP A 146 22.82 1.37 -2.82
CA ASP A 146 23.59 2.30 -3.66
C ASP A 146 24.54 1.62 -4.67
N VAL A 147 24.49 0.29 -4.77
CA VAL A 147 25.31 -0.57 -5.65
C VAL A 147 26.78 -0.61 -5.27
N GLY A 148 27.24 0.18 -4.29
CA GLY A 148 28.67 0.36 -4.00
C GLY A 148 29.34 -0.84 -3.32
N LEU A 149 28.59 -1.59 -2.51
CA LEU A 149 29.14 -2.56 -1.57
C LEU A 149 28.47 -3.94 -1.67
N LEU A 150 29.26 -4.97 -1.38
CA LEU A 150 28.82 -6.35 -1.14
C LEU A 150 29.30 -6.76 0.25
N ALA A 151 28.38 -7.03 1.16
CA ALA A 151 28.70 -7.59 2.46
C ALA A 151 28.48 -9.11 2.46
N LEU A 152 29.31 -9.82 3.22
CA LEU A 152 29.08 -11.22 3.56
C LEU A 152 29.29 -11.48 5.05
N GLY A 153 28.45 -12.35 5.58
CA GLY A 153 28.61 -12.95 6.91
C GLY A 153 29.11 -14.38 6.77
N ALA A 154 30.15 -14.74 7.51
CA ALA A 154 30.81 -16.03 7.39
C ALA A 154 31.05 -16.73 8.75
N ARG A 155 31.57 -17.97 8.68
CA ARG A 155 31.84 -18.83 9.83
C ARG A 155 33.06 -18.38 10.64
N ASP A 156 33.92 -17.58 10.06
CA ASP A 156 35.12 -17.00 10.68
C ASP A 156 34.81 -15.82 11.61
N THR A 157 33.54 -15.62 11.99
CA THR A 157 33.05 -14.58 12.90
C THR A 157 33.17 -13.16 12.36
N GLU A 158 33.52 -13.00 11.09
CA GLU A 158 33.72 -11.71 10.46
C GLU A 158 32.55 -11.30 9.58
N VAL A 159 32.31 -9.99 9.50
CA VAL A 159 31.56 -9.38 8.40
C VAL A 159 32.57 -8.79 7.44
N LYS A 160 32.67 -9.34 6.24
CA LYS A 160 33.56 -8.82 5.20
C LYS A 160 32.75 -7.95 4.26
N VAL A 161 33.30 -6.80 3.90
CA VAL A 161 32.67 -5.87 2.95
C VAL A 161 33.63 -5.67 1.80
N LEU A 162 33.11 -5.80 0.58
CA LEU A 162 33.84 -5.61 -0.67
C LEU A 162 33.20 -4.50 -1.49
N ALA A 163 33.98 -3.90 -2.39
CA ALA A 163 33.46 -3.01 -3.41
C ALA A 163 32.81 -3.84 -4.52
N THR A 164 31.56 -3.56 -4.89
CA THR A 164 30.82 -4.35 -5.89
C THR A 164 31.52 -4.37 -7.25
N SER A 165 32.07 -3.23 -7.67
CA SER A 165 32.68 -3.04 -9.01
C SER A 165 33.95 -3.85 -9.23
N THR A 166 34.72 -4.11 -8.18
CA THR A 166 36.03 -4.79 -8.26
C THR A 166 36.09 -6.08 -7.47
N CYS A 167 35.13 -6.32 -6.59
CA CYS A 167 35.17 -7.35 -5.54
C CYS A 167 36.44 -7.29 -4.69
N ALA A 168 37.03 -6.09 -4.55
CA ALA A 168 38.17 -5.86 -3.67
C ALA A 168 37.68 -5.64 -2.22
N PRO A 169 38.40 -6.15 -1.20
CA PRO A 169 38.06 -5.87 0.20
C PRO A 169 38.05 -4.37 0.50
N VAL A 170 36.99 -3.90 1.16
CA VAL A 170 36.83 -2.54 1.69
C VAL A 170 37.12 -2.53 3.18
N THR A 171 36.53 -3.46 3.94
CA THR A 171 36.75 -3.60 5.38
C THR A 171 36.41 -5.01 5.87
N THR A 172 36.77 -5.30 7.12
CA THR A 172 36.41 -6.53 7.83
C THR A 172 36.06 -6.16 9.27
N LEU A 173 34.84 -6.50 9.68
CA LEU A 173 34.31 -6.21 11.02
C LEU A 173 34.44 -7.46 11.89
N THR A 174 35.23 -7.36 12.95
CA THR A 174 35.60 -8.48 13.84
C THR A 174 34.84 -8.46 15.18
N GLU A 175 33.77 -7.68 15.28
CA GLU A 175 33.06 -7.47 16.55
C GLU A 175 32.21 -8.66 16.99
N HIS A 176 31.86 -9.57 16.05
CA HIS A 176 31.15 -10.79 16.41
C HIS A 176 32.11 -11.82 16.99
N THR A 177 31.67 -12.47 18.07
CA THR A 177 32.43 -13.53 18.76
C THR A 177 32.04 -14.94 18.28
N ALA A 178 31.15 -15.02 17.29
CA ALA A 178 30.60 -16.26 16.76
C ALA A 178 30.11 -16.06 15.32
N TRP A 179 29.60 -17.11 14.65
CA TRP A 179 29.35 -17.05 13.20
C TRP A 179 28.30 -15.98 12.86
N VAL A 180 28.50 -15.30 11.73
CA VAL A 180 27.55 -14.30 11.23
C VAL A 180 26.57 -14.99 10.29
N SER A 181 25.32 -15.09 10.71
CA SER A 181 24.27 -15.82 9.99
C SER A 181 23.51 -14.99 8.97
N SER A 182 23.50 -13.66 9.14
CA SER A 182 22.73 -12.74 8.32
C SER A 182 23.44 -11.40 8.27
N VAL A 183 23.44 -10.76 7.10
CA VAL A 183 23.83 -9.36 6.90
C VAL A 183 22.75 -8.65 6.10
N ALA A 184 22.48 -7.38 6.41
CA ALA A 184 21.51 -6.57 5.69
C ALA A 184 21.89 -5.08 5.75
N PHE A 185 21.90 -4.43 4.60
CA PHE A 185 22.00 -2.97 4.54
C PHE A 185 20.63 -2.34 4.76
N ASN A 186 20.61 -1.14 5.35
CA ASN A 186 19.39 -0.34 5.34
C ASN A 186 19.19 0.34 3.97
N PRO A 187 17.99 0.87 3.68
CA PRO A 187 17.63 1.38 2.35
C PRO A 187 18.50 2.53 1.83
N ASP A 188 18.99 3.40 2.73
CA ASP A 188 19.88 4.51 2.36
C ASP A 188 21.37 4.12 2.31
N SER A 189 21.69 2.83 2.52
CA SER A 189 23.06 2.28 2.60
C SER A 189 23.93 2.85 3.71
N GLY A 190 23.38 3.65 4.63
CA GLY A 190 24.09 4.26 5.76
C GLY A 190 24.38 3.30 6.92
N LEU A 191 23.68 2.17 6.97
CA LEU A 191 23.78 1.17 8.03
C LEU A 191 23.96 -0.24 7.47
N LEU A 192 24.75 -1.03 8.19
CA LEU A 192 24.85 -2.48 8.01
C LEU A 192 24.46 -3.17 9.32
N ALA A 193 23.44 -4.01 9.29
CA ALA A 193 23.08 -4.87 10.39
C ALA A 193 23.57 -6.30 10.15
N SER A 194 23.93 -7.00 11.23
CA SER A 194 24.40 -8.37 11.17
C SER A 194 23.93 -9.19 12.36
N GLY A 195 23.37 -10.36 12.08
CA GLY A 195 22.92 -11.33 13.08
C GLY A 195 23.97 -12.40 13.32
N SER A 196 24.07 -12.87 14.57
CA SER A 196 25.03 -13.92 14.95
C SER A 196 24.39 -15.12 15.65
N VAL A 197 24.99 -16.29 15.39
CA VAL A 197 24.63 -17.60 15.95
C VAL A 197 25.71 -18.09 16.92
N VAL A 198 25.41 -19.07 17.77
CA VAL A 198 26.33 -19.72 18.71
C VAL A 198 26.81 -18.78 19.82
N GLY A 199 25.92 -18.46 20.75
CA GLY A 199 26.26 -17.85 22.04
C GLY A 199 26.24 -16.32 22.09
N ALA A 200 26.43 -15.63 20.95
CA ALA A 200 26.29 -14.18 20.88
C ALA A 200 24.81 -13.73 20.93
N LYS A 201 23.93 -14.38 20.15
CA LYS A 201 22.45 -14.19 20.14
C LYS A 201 22.01 -12.72 19.96
N LYS A 202 22.80 -11.97 19.19
CA LYS A 202 22.73 -10.51 19.08
C LYS A 202 22.61 -10.09 17.63
N VAL A 203 22.05 -8.91 17.42
CA VAL A 203 22.21 -8.14 16.18
C VAL A 203 23.16 -7.00 16.46
N LYS A 204 24.19 -6.83 15.64
CA LYS A 204 25.06 -5.65 15.67
C LYS A 204 24.74 -4.74 14.50
N VAL A 205 24.76 -3.44 14.74
CA VAL A 205 24.53 -2.41 13.71
C VAL A 205 25.73 -1.50 13.60
N PHE A 206 26.19 -1.27 12.38
CA PHE A 206 27.37 -0.49 12.04
C PHE A 206 26.98 0.69 11.13
N ALA A 207 27.66 1.83 11.29
CA ALA A 207 27.61 2.91 10.32
C ALA A 207 28.52 2.57 9.13
N THR A 208 28.03 2.59 7.90
CA THR A 208 28.85 2.26 6.71
C THR A 208 29.88 3.33 6.37
N SER A 209 29.69 4.57 6.83
CA SER A 209 30.60 5.68 6.62
C SER A 209 31.90 5.59 7.43
N THR A 210 31.86 4.91 8.58
CA THR A 210 33.00 4.80 9.52
C THR A 210 33.33 3.37 9.91
N TRP A 211 32.43 2.42 9.62
CA TRP A 211 32.45 1.03 10.07
C TRP A 211 32.45 0.85 11.59
N ALA A 212 32.12 1.91 12.34
CA ALA A 212 31.97 1.84 13.79
C ALA A 212 30.65 1.14 14.16
N GLU A 213 30.70 0.30 15.20
CA GLU A 213 29.49 -0.24 15.83
C GLU A 213 28.70 0.90 16.49
N LEU A 214 27.44 1.05 16.09
CA LEU A 214 26.50 2.02 16.66
C LEU A 214 25.76 1.44 17.85
N THR A 215 25.34 0.17 17.74
CA THR A 215 24.57 -0.51 18.78
C THR A 215 24.61 -2.02 18.65
N THR A 216 24.27 -2.70 19.75
CA THR A 216 23.98 -4.13 19.81
C THR A 216 22.54 -4.33 20.29
N LEU A 217 21.69 -4.93 19.45
CA LEU A 217 20.34 -5.33 19.82
C LEU A 217 20.39 -6.66 20.57
N THR A 218 19.72 -6.70 21.72
CA THR A 218 19.64 -7.85 22.62
C THR A 218 18.19 -8.25 22.86
N GLY A 219 17.96 -9.40 23.49
CA GLY A 219 16.63 -9.85 23.91
C GLY A 219 16.24 -11.22 23.35
N HIS A 220 16.85 -11.66 22.26
CA HIS A 220 16.68 -13.04 21.79
C HIS A 220 17.34 -14.02 22.76
N THR A 221 16.67 -15.14 23.02
CA THR A 221 17.15 -16.16 23.96
C THR A 221 17.96 -17.27 23.27
N ASN A 222 17.95 -17.26 21.94
CA ASN A 222 18.69 -18.18 21.09
C ASN A 222 19.25 -17.45 19.86
N ASP A 223 19.93 -18.20 19.00
CA ASP A 223 20.61 -17.76 17.79
C ASP A 223 19.75 -16.89 16.86
N VAL A 224 20.24 -15.69 16.51
CA VAL A 224 19.63 -14.85 15.48
C VAL A 224 20.00 -15.39 14.11
N ARG A 225 19.02 -15.63 13.25
CA ARG A 225 19.19 -16.31 11.97
C ARG A 225 19.00 -15.39 10.77
N SER A 226 18.26 -14.30 10.93
CA SER A 226 17.95 -13.37 9.86
C SER A 226 17.72 -11.98 10.42
N VAL A 227 18.15 -10.97 9.69
CA VAL A 227 17.93 -9.55 9.97
C VAL A 227 17.49 -8.87 8.68
N ALA A 228 16.51 -7.98 8.76
CA ALA A 228 16.04 -7.18 7.64
C ALA A 228 15.71 -5.75 8.08
N PHE A 229 15.80 -4.80 7.15
CA PHE A 229 15.28 -3.44 7.32
C PHE A 229 13.99 -3.28 6.55
N ASN A 230 13.09 -2.44 7.06
CA ASN A 230 11.94 -1.97 6.29
C ASN A 230 12.43 -0.99 5.19
N PRO A 231 11.81 -0.98 4.00
CA PRO A 231 12.13 -0.07 2.90
C PRO A 231 12.14 1.43 3.25
N ASP A 232 11.37 1.86 4.25
CA ASP A 232 11.38 3.26 4.73
C ASP A 232 12.57 3.58 5.65
N GLY A 233 13.34 2.56 6.05
CA GLY A 233 14.47 2.66 6.97
C GLY A 233 14.08 2.87 8.44
N GLY A 234 12.79 2.96 8.75
CA GLY A 234 12.26 3.23 10.08
C GLY A 234 12.25 2.03 11.02
N LEU A 235 12.24 0.81 10.47
CA LEU A 235 12.17 -0.45 11.23
C LEU A 235 13.29 -1.42 10.88
N SER A 236 13.66 -2.25 11.85
CA SER A 236 14.46 -3.46 11.64
C SER A 236 13.77 -4.66 12.30
N ALA A 237 13.83 -5.82 11.65
CA ALA A 237 13.30 -7.07 12.18
C ALA A 237 14.41 -8.12 12.28
N SER A 238 14.35 -8.98 13.30
CA SER A 238 15.22 -10.13 13.46
C SER A 238 14.45 -11.41 13.75
N GLY A 239 14.72 -12.46 12.98
CA GLY A 239 14.19 -13.82 13.19
C GLY A 239 15.19 -14.70 13.93
N SER A 240 14.71 -15.50 14.88
CA SER A 240 15.56 -16.26 15.80
C SER A 240 15.17 -17.72 15.99
N SER A 241 16.14 -18.51 16.44
CA SER A 241 16.00 -19.90 16.88
C SER A 241 15.29 -20.03 18.23
N ASP A 242 14.84 -18.92 18.83
CA ASP A 242 13.90 -18.91 19.96
C ASP A 242 12.43 -18.90 19.51
N ASN A 243 12.21 -19.10 18.21
CA ASN A 243 10.90 -19.19 17.55
C ASN A 243 10.15 -17.85 17.47
N THR A 244 10.85 -16.73 17.70
CA THR A 244 10.24 -15.39 17.65
C THR A 244 10.84 -14.52 16.55
N VAL A 245 10.09 -13.49 16.17
CA VAL A 245 10.60 -12.33 15.42
C VAL A 245 10.55 -11.12 16.35
N LYS A 246 11.64 -10.39 16.48
CA LYS A 246 11.66 -9.10 17.18
C LYS A 246 11.70 -7.95 16.19
N VAL A 247 10.99 -6.88 16.49
CA VAL A 247 10.96 -5.66 15.68
C VAL A 247 11.47 -4.49 16.50
N PHE A 248 12.33 -3.68 15.90
CA PHE A 248 13.00 -2.54 16.52
C PHE A 248 12.75 -1.27 15.71
N ALA A 249 12.61 -0.13 16.39
CA ALA A 249 12.67 1.18 15.74
C ALA A 249 14.12 1.49 15.37
N ALA A 250 14.44 1.71 14.09
CA ALA A 250 15.82 1.94 13.64
C ALA A 250 16.41 3.27 14.14
N SER A 251 15.56 4.25 14.50
CA SER A 251 15.99 5.55 15.01
C SER A 251 16.48 5.52 16.47
N THR A 252 15.96 4.60 17.29
CA THR A 252 16.26 4.50 18.72
C THR A 252 16.80 3.14 19.14
N TRP A 253 16.67 2.14 18.28
CA TRP A 253 16.96 0.73 18.52
C TRP A 253 16.15 0.10 19.66
N ALA A 254 15.05 0.75 20.07
CA ALA A 254 14.13 0.20 21.04
C ALA A 254 13.32 -0.95 20.40
N GLU A 255 13.16 -2.04 21.14
CA GLU A 255 12.24 -3.13 20.75
C GLU A 255 10.80 -2.61 20.82
N LEU A 256 10.09 -2.69 19.69
CA LEU A 256 8.69 -2.27 19.57
C LEU A 256 7.74 -3.43 19.88
N THR A 257 8.06 -4.63 19.41
CA THR A 257 7.24 -5.82 19.60
C THR A 257 8.02 -7.12 19.40
N THR A 258 7.52 -8.20 19.99
CA THR A 258 7.92 -9.58 19.73
C THR A 258 6.76 -10.33 19.10
N LEU A 259 6.92 -10.77 17.85
CA LEU A 259 5.96 -11.60 17.15
C LEU A 259 6.19 -13.06 17.53
N THR A 260 5.12 -13.69 18.01
CA THR A 260 5.12 -15.09 18.47
C THR A 260 4.17 -15.93 17.62
N GLY A 261 4.24 -17.25 17.78
CA GLY A 261 3.33 -18.20 17.14
C GLY A 261 3.99 -19.21 16.21
N HIS A 262 5.27 -19.03 15.86
CA HIS A 262 6.07 -20.11 15.31
C HIS A 262 6.41 -21.14 16.41
N THR A 263 6.42 -22.41 16.05
CA THR A 263 6.70 -23.53 17.00
C THR A 263 8.12 -24.06 16.89
N ASN A 264 8.90 -23.54 15.94
CA ASN A 264 10.29 -23.87 15.69
C ASN A 264 11.02 -22.63 15.15
N HIS A 265 12.31 -22.78 14.85
CA HIS A 265 13.22 -21.67 14.56
C HIS A 265 12.76 -20.82 13.38
N VAL A 266 12.70 -19.50 13.59
CA VAL A 266 12.48 -18.56 12.50
C VAL A 266 13.79 -18.36 11.77
N ARG A 267 13.85 -18.81 10.51
CA ARG A 267 15.10 -18.85 9.74
C ARG A 267 15.29 -17.63 8.85
N SER A 268 14.21 -16.98 8.43
CA SER A 268 14.23 -15.86 7.49
C SER A 268 13.12 -14.88 7.79
N VAL A 269 13.40 -13.59 7.70
CA VAL A 269 12.44 -12.50 7.74
C VAL A 269 12.65 -11.56 6.55
N ALA A 270 11.57 -11.03 5.99
CA ALA A 270 11.61 -10.06 4.89
C ALA A 270 10.43 -9.10 4.97
N PHE A 271 10.68 -7.80 4.78
CA PHE A 271 9.61 -6.81 4.61
C PHE A 271 9.13 -6.79 3.16
N SER A 272 7.85 -6.48 2.93
CA SER A 272 7.37 -6.14 1.59
C SER A 272 7.96 -4.80 1.15
N PRO A 273 8.09 -4.53 -0.17
CA PRO A 273 8.68 -3.29 -0.71
C PRO A 273 7.94 -2.01 -0.33
N ASP A 274 6.63 -2.10 -0.08
CA ASP A 274 5.81 -1.00 0.43
C ASP A 274 5.91 -0.83 1.97
N GLY A 275 6.63 -1.73 2.64
CA GLY A 275 6.78 -1.74 4.10
C GLY A 275 5.54 -2.16 4.87
N GLY A 276 4.44 -2.54 4.19
CA GLY A 276 3.14 -2.87 4.80
C GLY A 276 3.05 -4.26 5.43
N LEU A 277 3.91 -5.18 4.99
CA LEU A 277 3.96 -6.57 5.46
C LEU A 277 5.36 -6.96 5.94
N LEU A 278 5.38 -7.89 6.88
CA LEU A 278 6.56 -8.64 7.30
C LEU A 278 6.27 -10.13 7.17
N ALA A 279 7.07 -10.84 6.37
CA ALA A 279 7.00 -12.29 6.26
C ALA A 279 8.09 -12.95 7.12
N SER A 280 7.79 -14.10 7.72
CA SER A 280 8.74 -14.95 8.43
C SER A 280 8.62 -16.41 8.00
N GLY A 281 9.72 -17.01 7.56
CA GLY A 281 9.82 -18.43 7.24
C GLY A 281 10.47 -19.23 8.36
N SER A 282 9.88 -20.38 8.72
CA SER A 282 10.27 -21.16 9.89
C SER A 282 10.47 -22.66 9.63
N TRP A 283 11.26 -23.27 10.51
CA TRP A 283 11.45 -24.71 10.61
C TRP A 283 10.24 -25.47 11.14
N ASP A 284 9.14 -24.78 11.44
CA ASP A 284 7.84 -25.41 11.68
C ASP A 284 7.06 -25.65 10.38
N ASN A 285 7.74 -25.50 9.24
CA ASN A 285 7.23 -25.68 7.88
C ASN A 285 6.26 -24.59 7.42
N THR A 286 6.09 -23.51 8.20
CA THR A 286 5.16 -22.44 7.87
C THR A 286 5.86 -21.15 7.47
N VAL A 287 5.15 -20.34 6.68
CA VAL A 287 5.42 -18.92 6.52
C VAL A 287 4.32 -18.15 7.22
N LYS A 288 4.67 -17.17 8.06
CA LYS A 288 3.71 -16.24 8.67
C LYS A 288 3.89 -14.86 8.08
N VAL A 289 2.76 -14.20 7.80
CA VAL A 289 2.73 -12.83 7.27
C VAL A 289 2.03 -11.95 8.29
N PHE A 290 2.66 -10.84 8.65
CA PHE A 290 2.17 -9.88 9.63
C PHE A 290 2.00 -8.52 8.98
N ALA A 291 0.95 -7.78 9.39
CA ALA A 291 0.79 -6.39 8.99
C ALA A 291 1.69 -5.51 9.87
N THR A 292 2.53 -4.66 9.28
CA THR A 292 3.48 -3.83 10.05
C THR A 292 2.80 -2.71 10.83
N SER A 293 1.61 -2.29 10.42
CA SER A 293 0.80 -1.26 11.09
C SER A 293 0.26 -1.68 12.45
N THR A 294 -0.02 -2.98 12.63
CA THR A 294 -0.68 -3.52 13.84
C THR A 294 0.09 -4.68 14.47
N TRP A 295 1.06 -5.24 13.75
CA TRP A 295 1.74 -6.49 14.07
C TRP A 295 0.82 -7.70 14.20
N ALA A 296 -0.41 -7.60 13.71
CA ALA A 296 -1.34 -8.71 13.65
C ALA A 296 -0.91 -9.73 12.60
N LEU A 297 -1.08 -11.03 12.92
CA LEU A 297 -0.90 -12.12 11.97
C LEU A 297 -2.00 -12.03 10.90
N VAL A 298 -1.61 -11.75 9.67
CA VAL A 298 -2.51 -11.67 8.50
C VAL A 298 -2.84 -13.06 7.99
N THR A 299 -1.82 -13.90 7.81
CA THR A 299 -2.01 -15.29 7.36
C THR A 299 -0.86 -16.20 7.79
N THR A 300 -1.12 -17.50 7.80
CA THR A 300 -0.11 -18.56 7.93
C THR A 300 -0.21 -19.46 6.70
N LEU A 301 0.85 -19.53 5.92
CA LEU A 301 0.99 -20.43 4.78
C LEU A 301 1.55 -21.76 5.27
N THR A 302 0.84 -22.85 4.98
CA THR A 302 1.14 -24.21 5.46
C THR A 302 1.46 -25.17 4.31
N GLU A 303 1.80 -24.62 3.16
CA GLU A 303 1.92 -25.38 1.91
C GLU A 303 3.19 -26.23 1.83
N HIS A 304 4.24 -25.86 2.60
CA HIS A 304 5.50 -26.60 2.63
C HIS A 304 5.40 -27.83 3.55
N THR A 305 5.98 -28.95 3.12
CA THR A 305 5.96 -30.21 3.89
C THR A 305 7.19 -30.39 4.76
N ALA A 306 8.15 -29.46 4.68
CA ALA A 306 9.37 -29.43 5.48
C ALA A 306 9.79 -27.99 5.77
N ARG A 307 10.95 -27.84 6.44
CA ARG A 307 11.44 -26.59 7.02
C ARG A 307 11.57 -25.48 5.96
N VAL A 308 10.95 -24.33 6.21
CA VAL A 308 11.14 -23.14 5.38
C VAL A 308 12.44 -22.46 5.78
N SER A 309 13.33 -22.25 4.81
CA SER A 309 14.68 -21.70 5.04
C SER A 309 14.80 -20.24 4.63
N SER A 310 13.99 -19.78 3.68
CA SER A 310 14.09 -18.43 3.13
C SER A 310 12.74 -17.92 2.64
N VAL A 311 12.50 -16.61 2.83
CA VAL A 311 11.37 -15.88 2.26
C VAL A 311 11.87 -14.60 1.59
N ALA A 312 11.26 -14.21 0.47
CA ALA A 312 11.56 -12.96 -0.23
C ALA A 312 10.32 -12.42 -0.93
N PHE A 313 10.06 -11.11 -0.81
CA PHE A 313 9.05 -10.43 -1.63
C PHE A 313 9.65 -10.04 -2.99
N ASN A 314 8.82 -10.09 -4.04
CA ASN A 314 9.15 -9.46 -5.31
C ASN A 314 9.22 -7.93 -5.12
N PRO A 315 10.12 -7.19 -5.79
CA PRO A 315 10.22 -5.74 -5.72
C PRO A 315 8.93 -4.98 -6.03
N ASP A 316 8.04 -5.54 -6.85
CA ASP A 316 6.72 -4.97 -7.09
C ASP A 316 5.74 -5.20 -5.94
N GLY A 317 6.12 -6.00 -4.93
CA GLY A 317 5.29 -6.35 -3.78
C GLY A 317 4.18 -7.35 -4.07
N GLY A 318 3.98 -7.78 -5.33
CA GLY A 318 2.87 -8.62 -5.78
C GLY A 318 3.04 -10.11 -5.49
N LEU A 319 4.27 -10.56 -5.24
CA LEU A 319 4.59 -11.97 -4.97
C LEU A 319 5.42 -12.13 -3.70
N LEU A 320 5.18 -13.23 -2.99
CA LEU A 320 6.04 -13.75 -1.93
C LEU A 320 6.54 -15.14 -2.32
N ALA A 321 7.86 -15.31 -2.34
CA ALA A 321 8.50 -16.60 -2.55
C ALA A 321 9.00 -17.20 -1.22
N SER A 322 8.92 -18.51 -1.09
CA SER A 322 9.51 -19.26 0.02
C SER A 322 10.26 -20.50 -0.48
N GLY A 323 11.49 -20.69 0.02
CA GLY A 323 12.33 -21.86 -0.25
C GLY A 323 12.39 -22.80 0.95
N SER A 324 12.32 -24.10 0.71
CA SER A 324 12.18 -25.12 1.77
C SER A 324 13.05 -26.36 1.57
N SER A 325 13.27 -27.07 2.69
CA SER A 325 13.87 -28.41 2.73
C SER A 325 13.01 -29.50 2.09
N ASP A 326 11.82 -29.17 1.59
CA ASP A 326 11.01 -30.06 0.73
C ASP A 326 11.38 -30.00 -0.75
N TYR A 327 12.50 -29.31 -1.04
CA TYR A 327 13.13 -29.15 -2.36
C TYR A 327 12.36 -28.22 -3.29
N ALA A 328 11.29 -27.58 -2.80
CA ALA A 328 10.48 -26.68 -3.58
C ALA A 328 10.73 -25.21 -3.25
N VAL A 329 10.50 -24.38 -4.26
CA VAL A 329 10.16 -22.97 -4.08
C VAL A 329 8.66 -22.83 -4.26
N LYS A 330 7.98 -22.20 -3.32
CA LYS A 330 6.57 -21.84 -3.45
C LYS A 330 6.44 -20.34 -3.63
N VAL A 331 5.56 -19.94 -4.55
CA VAL A 331 5.28 -18.54 -4.83
C VAL A 331 3.77 -18.31 -4.76
N VAL A 332 3.39 -17.25 -4.08
CA VAL A 332 2.00 -16.88 -3.81
C VAL A 332 1.80 -15.39 -4.03
N ALA A 333 0.61 -15.02 -4.50
CA ALA A 333 0.21 -13.63 -4.65
C ALA A 333 -0.03 -12.98 -3.27
N THR A 334 0.42 -11.75 -3.11
CA THR A 334 0.28 -10.99 -1.86
C THR A 334 -0.98 -10.14 -1.83
N SER A 335 -1.62 -9.89 -2.98
CA SER A 335 -2.82 -9.06 -3.12
C SER A 335 -3.95 -9.36 -2.11
N PRO A 336 -4.17 -10.60 -1.62
CA PRO A 336 -5.18 -10.86 -0.60
C PRO A 336 -4.84 -10.32 0.80
N TRP A 337 -3.58 -9.93 1.05
CA TRP A 337 -3.05 -9.62 2.39
C TRP A 337 -2.76 -8.14 2.61
N ILE A 338 -2.61 -7.37 1.53
CA ILE A 338 -2.18 -5.97 1.61
C ILE A 338 -3.39 -5.02 1.80
N ALA A 339 -4.59 -5.54 2.08
CA ALA A 339 -5.72 -4.73 2.57
C ALA A 339 -5.53 -4.43 4.07
N VAL A 340 -4.59 -3.55 4.40
CA VAL A 340 -4.43 -3.05 5.77
C VAL A 340 -5.36 -1.86 5.92
N SER A 341 -6.55 -2.10 6.47
CA SER A 341 -7.36 -1.01 6.99
C SER A 341 -6.95 -0.63 8.39
N VAL A 342 -6.87 0.67 8.60
CA VAL A 342 -7.00 1.22 9.94
C VAL A 342 -8.46 1.66 10.06
N ALA A 343 -9.24 0.93 10.85
CA ALA A 343 -10.52 1.42 11.32
C ALA A 343 -10.25 2.54 12.32
N VAL A 344 -10.45 3.79 11.90
CA VAL A 344 -10.50 4.91 12.84
C VAL A 344 -11.92 4.91 13.39
N ALA A 345 -12.08 4.52 14.65
CA ALA A 345 -13.32 4.78 15.37
C ALA A 345 -13.53 6.30 15.33
N SER A 346 -14.40 6.75 14.42
CA SER A 346 -14.76 8.15 14.38
C SER A 346 -15.51 8.45 15.68
N ARG A 347 -15.36 9.66 16.23
CA ARG A 347 -16.15 10.06 17.41
C ARG A 347 -17.65 10.22 17.07
N HIS A 348 -18.07 9.91 15.85
CA HIS A 348 -19.44 10.07 15.42
C HIS A 348 -20.37 9.10 16.13
N THR A 349 -21.56 9.58 16.47
CA THR A 349 -22.61 8.78 17.13
C THR A 349 -23.72 8.35 16.18
N ASP A 350 -23.57 8.64 14.88
CA ASP A 350 -24.46 8.23 13.80
C ASP A 350 -23.67 8.12 12.47
N GLY A 351 -24.33 7.68 11.40
CA GLY A 351 -23.72 7.33 10.11
C GLY A 351 -22.88 8.44 9.50
N VAL A 352 -21.66 8.09 9.08
CA VAL A 352 -20.79 9.00 8.32
C VAL A 352 -21.33 9.09 6.89
N SER A 353 -21.68 10.30 6.48
CA SER A 353 -22.31 10.61 5.20
C SER A 353 -21.31 11.02 4.12
N SER A 354 -20.20 11.65 4.50
CA SER A 354 -19.21 12.23 3.60
C SER A 354 -17.82 12.21 4.21
N VAL A 355 -16.80 11.96 3.39
CA VAL A 355 -15.38 12.12 3.75
C VAL A 355 -14.65 12.95 2.70
N ALA A 356 -13.64 13.73 3.11
CA ALA A 356 -12.80 14.51 2.20
C ALA A 356 -11.41 14.74 2.79
N PHE A 357 -10.36 14.50 2.01
CA PHE A 357 -8.99 14.87 2.39
C PHE A 357 -8.73 16.35 2.11
N ASN A 358 -7.94 16.98 2.97
CA ASN A 358 -7.36 18.29 2.69
C ASN A 358 -6.30 18.15 1.58
N PRO A 359 -6.15 19.13 0.68
CA PRO A 359 -5.17 19.11 -0.41
C PRO A 359 -3.72 18.84 0.02
N ASP A 360 -3.34 19.18 1.25
CA ASP A 360 -2.00 18.89 1.78
C ASP A 360 -1.80 17.43 2.24
N GLY A 361 -2.84 16.61 2.18
CA GLY A 361 -2.86 15.21 2.63
C GLY A 361 -2.82 15.03 4.15
N GLY A 362 -2.70 16.11 4.92
CA GLY A 362 -2.48 16.09 6.37
C GLY A 362 -3.75 15.97 7.20
N LEU A 363 -4.91 16.29 6.63
CA LEU A 363 -6.21 16.25 7.33
C LEU A 363 -7.25 15.45 6.55
N LEU A 364 -8.07 14.70 7.28
CA LEU A 364 -9.28 14.04 6.78
C LEU A 364 -10.49 14.60 7.51
N ALA A 365 -11.44 15.14 6.76
CA ALA A 365 -12.73 15.57 7.26
C ALA A 365 -13.78 14.47 7.09
N SER A 366 -14.66 14.33 8.08
CA SER A 366 -15.85 13.48 8.01
C SER A 366 -17.09 14.25 8.43
N GLY A 367 -18.16 14.16 7.65
CA GLY A 367 -19.49 14.65 7.98
C GLY A 367 -20.40 13.49 8.39
N SER A 368 -21.26 13.70 9.37
CA SER A 368 -22.18 12.66 9.88
C SER A 368 -23.60 13.18 10.11
N LEU A 369 -24.52 12.22 10.10
CA LEU A 369 -25.92 12.38 10.50
C LEU A 369 -26.08 12.75 11.99
N ASP A 370 -25.02 12.61 12.79
CA ASP A 370 -24.99 13.10 14.18
C ASP A 370 -24.89 14.64 14.29
N LYS A 371 -24.97 15.33 13.15
CA LYS A 371 -24.93 16.79 12.99
C LYS A 371 -23.54 17.37 13.24
N THR A 372 -22.49 16.57 13.06
CA THR A 372 -21.11 17.05 13.21
C THR A 372 -20.30 16.87 11.93
N ALA A 373 -19.37 17.80 11.73
CA ALA A 373 -18.22 17.62 10.85
C ALA A 373 -16.97 17.56 11.73
N LEU A 374 -16.21 16.47 11.64
CA LEU A 374 -15.00 16.25 12.42
C LEU A 374 -13.76 16.37 11.51
N VAL A 375 -12.70 16.98 12.03
CA VAL A 375 -11.37 17.00 11.42
C VAL A 375 -10.33 16.77 12.50
N ALA A 376 -9.63 15.62 12.45
CA ALA A 376 -8.61 15.19 13.42
C ALA A 376 -9.05 15.30 14.90
N THR A 377 -8.88 16.45 15.55
CA THR A 377 -9.24 16.73 16.95
C THR A 377 -10.30 17.81 17.12
N HIS A 378 -10.74 18.45 16.03
CA HIS A 378 -11.69 19.55 16.04
C HIS A 378 -13.07 19.10 15.57
N ALA A 379 -14.11 19.56 16.26
CA ALA A 379 -15.50 19.21 15.96
C ALA A 379 -16.32 20.47 15.67
N GLN A 380 -16.91 20.53 14.48
CA GLN A 380 -17.91 21.54 14.13
C GLN A 380 -19.29 20.93 14.34
N ARG A 381 -20.08 21.53 15.24
CA ARG A 381 -21.48 21.15 15.44
C ARG A 381 -22.36 21.99 14.53
N ALA A 382 -23.07 21.31 13.63
CA ALA A 382 -24.22 21.85 12.94
C ALA A 382 -25.48 21.59 13.79
N TYR A 383 -26.56 22.29 13.49
CA TYR A 383 -27.89 21.97 14.06
C TYR A 383 -28.58 20.81 13.32
N TRP A 384 -28.02 20.45 12.17
CA TRP A 384 -28.63 19.61 11.16
C TRP A 384 -27.63 18.59 10.62
N ASP A 385 -28.13 17.48 10.11
CA ASP A 385 -27.32 16.37 9.58
C ASP A 385 -26.36 16.90 8.52
N VAL A 386 -25.07 16.63 8.69
CA VAL A 386 -24.06 17.00 7.69
C VAL A 386 -24.12 15.96 6.59
N THR A 387 -24.31 16.41 5.34
CA THR A 387 -24.56 15.55 4.17
C THR A 387 -23.37 15.49 3.23
N SER A 388 -22.53 16.53 3.21
CA SER A 388 -21.37 16.66 2.34
C SER A 388 -20.31 17.53 3.00
N VAL A 389 -19.04 17.19 2.81
CA VAL A 389 -17.90 18.04 3.18
C VAL A 389 -16.94 18.15 2.01
N ALA A 390 -16.31 19.31 1.84
CA ALA A 390 -15.28 19.53 0.82
C ALA A 390 -14.28 20.59 1.28
N PHE A 391 -12.98 20.32 1.13
CA PHE A 391 -11.95 21.34 1.25
C PHE A 391 -11.85 22.14 -0.04
N ASN A 392 -11.48 23.42 0.06
CA ASN A 392 -11.08 24.17 -1.11
C ASN A 392 -9.67 23.74 -1.57
N PRO A 393 -9.28 23.98 -2.84
CA PRO A 393 -8.00 23.49 -3.39
C PRO A 393 -6.73 23.96 -2.69
N ASP A 394 -6.75 25.11 -2.00
CA ASP A 394 -5.60 25.58 -1.21
C ASP A 394 -5.59 25.05 0.24
N GLY A 395 -6.64 24.32 0.65
CA GLY A 395 -6.79 23.74 1.98
C GLY A 395 -7.15 24.72 3.10
N GLY A 396 -7.32 26.00 2.80
CA GLY A 396 -7.62 27.07 3.75
C GLY A 396 -9.08 27.12 4.22
N LEU A 397 -10.00 26.49 3.50
CA LEU A 397 -11.43 26.46 3.79
C LEU A 397 -11.99 25.04 3.78
N LEU A 398 -12.95 24.80 4.67
CA LEU A 398 -13.79 23.61 4.66
C LEU A 398 -15.25 24.03 4.52
N ALA A 399 -15.91 23.59 3.45
CA ALA A 399 -17.35 23.70 3.29
C ALA A 399 -18.04 22.44 3.80
N SER A 400 -19.19 22.62 4.44
CA SER A 400 -20.08 21.56 4.88
C SER A 400 -21.51 21.90 4.44
N GLY A 401 -22.13 20.97 3.72
CA GLY A 401 -23.55 21.00 3.40
C GLY A 401 -24.34 20.22 4.45
N SER A 402 -25.55 20.66 4.73
CA SER A 402 -26.49 19.98 5.63
C SER A 402 -27.91 20.05 5.11
N THR A 403 -28.85 19.45 5.84
CA THR A 403 -30.27 19.47 5.47
C THR A 403 -30.92 20.86 5.50
N ASN A 404 -30.34 21.88 6.14
CA ASN A 404 -30.94 23.23 6.21
C ASN A 404 -29.94 24.40 6.18
N GLU A 405 -28.64 24.13 6.10
CA GLU A 405 -27.61 25.16 5.99
C GLU A 405 -26.41 24.67 5.17
N MET A 406 -25.69 25.63 4.59
CA MET A 406 -24.32 25.45 4.14
C MET A 406 -23.43 26.31 5.03
N LYS A 407 -22.34 25.74 5.54
CA LYS A 407 -21.37 26.42 6.40
C LYS A 407 -19.98 26.30 5.81
N VAL A 408 -19.25 27.42 5.74
CA VAL A 408 -17.82 27.43 5.42
C VAL A 408 -17.05 27.93 6.64
N VAL A 409 -15.96 27.24 6.96
CA VAL A 409 -15.03 27.60 8.03
C VAL A 409 -13.61 27.75 7.50
N ALA A 410 -12.80 28.59 8.12
CA ALA A 410 -11.38 28.67 7.86
C ALA A 410 -10.65 27.53 8.59
N THR A 411 -9.79 26.77 7.93
CA THR A 411 -9.10 25.60 8.53
C THR A 411 -8.01 26.00 9.51
N SER A 412 -7.48 27.22 9.38
CA SER A 412 -6.45 27.77 10.28
C SER A 412 -6.98 28.14 11.67
N THR A 413 -8.26 28.54 11.78
CA THR A 413 -8.88 29.01 13.03
C THR A 413 -10.11 28.23 13.43
N TRP A 414 -10.68 27.45 12.51
CA TRP A 414 -11.99 26.80 12.60
C TRP A 414 -13.16 27.77 12.83
N ALA A 415 -12.95 29.07 12.63
CA ALA A 415 -13.99 30.07 12.72
C ALA A 415 -14.91 30.03 11.49
N PRO A 416 -16.24 30.23 11.66
CA PRO A 416 -17.14 30.41 10.54
C PRO A 416 -16.72 31.60 9.67
N VAL A 417 -16.56 31.36 8.37
CA VAL A 417 -16.38 32.39 7.34
C VAL A 417 -17.74 32.84 6.82
N THR A 418 -18.64 31.88 6.56
CA THR A 418 -20.02 32.17 6.18
C THR A 418 -20.96 31.03 6.59
N ILE A 419 -22.24 31.37 6.80
CA ILE A 419 -23.34 30.43 7.02
C ILE A 419 -24.50 30.88 6.13
N LEU A 420 -24.90 30.05 5.19
CA LEU A 420 -25.97 30.31 4.25
C LEU A 420 -27.16 29.39 4.56
N LYS A 421 -28.36 29.96 4.62
CA LYS A 421 -29.59 29.18 4.81
C LYS A 421 -30.00 28.57 3.48
N GLU A 422 -29.61 27.32 3.29
CA GLU A 422 -29.85 26.55 2.07
C GLU A 422 -30.54 25.24 2.44
N THR A 423 -31.68 24.96 1.82
CA THR A 423 -32.49 23.79 2.18
C THR A 423 -32.03 22.55 1.42
N GLY A 424 -31.67 21.51 2.17
CA GLY A 424 -31.35 20.19 1.64
C GLY A 424 -30.13 20.19 0.72
N VAL A 425 -29.02 20.77 1.16
CA VAL A 425 -27.76 20.69 0.42
C VAL A 425 -27.27 19.26 0.49
N PHE A 426 -27.15 18.57 -0.64
CA PHE A 426 -26.71 17.17 -0.70
C PHE A 426 -25.25 17.01 -1.09
N SER A 427 -24.70 17.99 -1.81
CA SER A 427 -23.32 17.95 -2.29
C SER A 427 -22.77 19.37 -2.42
N VAL A 428 -21.51 19.54 -2.05
CA VAL A 428 -20.74 20.78 -2.24
C VAL A 428 -19.43 20.46 -2.96
N ALA A 429 -18.98 21.35 -3.84
CA ALA A 429 -17.71 21.21 -4.54
C ALA A 429 -17.09 22.57 -4.83
N PHE A 430 -15.82 22.76 -4.47
CA PHE A 430 -15.05 23.94 -4.87
C PHE A 430 -14.51 23.79 -6.30
N SER A 431 -14.42 24.89 -7.03
CA SER A 431 -13.69 24.93 -8.29
C SER A 431 -12.17 24.80 -8.07
N PRO A 432 -11.41 24.24 -9.01
CA PRO A 432 -9.96 24.06 -8.88
C PRO A 432 -9.15 25.35 -8.69
N ASP A 433 -9.64 26.47 -9.23
CA ASP A 433 -9.04 27.81 -9.11
C ASP A 433 -9.41 28.54 -7.80
N VAL A 434 -10.12 27.85 -6.89
CA VAL A 434 -10.61 28.38 -5.60
C VAL A 434 -11.68 29.47 -5.76
N GLY A 435 -12.05 29.89 -6.97
CA GLY A 435 -12.92 31.05 -7.20
C GLY A 435 -14.41 30.80 -6.93
N LEU A 436 -14.87 29.55 -7.00
CA LEU A 436 -16.27 29.18 -6.96
C LEU A 436 -16.54 28.04 -5.98
N LEU A 437 -17.75 28.04 -5.43
CA LEU A 437 -18.35 26.91 -4.71
C LEU A 437 -19.69 26.57 -5.37
N ALA A 438 -19.82 25.34 -5.85
CA ALA A 438 -21.09 24.80 -6.32
C ALA A 438 -21.76 23.98 -5.22
N LEU A 439 -23.08 24.05 -5.14
CA LEU A 439 -23.88 23.17 -4.29
C LEU A 439 -25.08 22.60 -5.05
N GLY A 440 -25.32 21.31 -4.87
CA GLY A 440 -26.52 20.62 -5.32
C GLY A 440 -27.52 20.50 -4.18
N ALA A 441 -28.77 20.87 -4.42
CA ALA A 441 -29.78 20.97 -3.38
C ALA A 441 -31.09 20.24 -3.69
N ARG A 442 -31.91 20.08 -2.65
CA ARG A 442 -33.26 19.49 -2.69
C ARG A 442 -34.26 20.36 -3.44
N ASP A 443 -33.99 21.65 -3.60
CA ASP A 443 -34.81 22.59 -4.38
C ASP A 443 -34.65 22.44 -5.90
N THR A 444 -34.01 21.34 -6.35
CA THR A 444 -33.75 20.98 -7.74
C THR A 444 -32.75 21.87 -8.47
N THR A 445 -32.06 22.76 -7.76
CA THR A 445 -31.09 23.67 -8.37
C THR A 445 -29.65 23.28 -8.10
N VAL A 446 -28.76 23.74 -8.97
CA VAL A 446 -27.34 23.88 -8.68
C VAL A 446 -27.05 25.35 -8.47
N LYS A 447 -26.66 25.76 -7.26
CA LYS A 447 -26.26 27.14 -6.97
C LYS A 447 -24.75 27.23 -7.03
N VAL A 448 -24.26 28.31 -7.62
CA VAL A 448 -22.82 28.60 -7.69
C VAL A 448 -22.58 29.95 -7.04
N LEU A 449 -21.63 29.98 -6.11
CA LEU A 449 -21.27 31.14 -5.30
C LEU A 449 -19.82 31.52 -5.58
N ALA A 450 -19.50 32.81 -5.56
CA ALA A 450 -18.12 33.28 -5.58
C ALA A 450 -17.52 33.13 -4.17
N THR A 451 -16.38 32.48 -4.02
CA THR A 451 -15.76 32.22 -2.69
C THR A 451 -15.22 33.49 -2.02
N SER A 452 -14.90 34.51 -2.82
CA SER A 452 -14.39 35.80 -2.33
C SER A 452 -15.45 36.66 -1.64
N THR A 453 -16.72 36.51 -2.02
CA THR A 453 -17.83 37.35 -1.53
C THR A 453 -18.99 36.54 -0.95
N TRP A 454 -19.06 35.24 -1.23
CA TRP A 454 -20.18 34.35 -0.99
C TRP A 454 -21.48 34.79 -1.68
N ALA A 455 -21.39 35.66 -2.70
CA ALA A 455 -22.53 36.08 -3.49
C ALA A 455 -22.86 35.03 -4.58
N PRO A 456 -24.15 34.84 -4.92
CA PRO A 456 -24.56 34.01 -6.05
C PRO A 456 -23.95 34.50 -7.37
N VAL A 457 -23.29 33.60 -8.08
CA VAL A 457 -22.82 33.79 -9.46
C VAL A 457 -23.91 33.34 -10.44
N THR A 458 -24.51 32.18 -10.19
CA THR A 458 -25.61 31.65 -11.00
C THR A 458 -26.45 30.64 -10.22
N THR A 459 -27.63 30.31 -10.74
CA THR A 459 -28.48 29.21 -10.28
C THR A 459 -28.98 28.42 -11.49
N LEU A 460 -28.53 27.19 -11.63
CA LEU A 460 -28.90 26.30 -12.72
C LEU A 460 -30.19 25.58 -12.34
N THR A 461 -31.22 25.69 -13.18
CA THR A 461 -32.58 25.21 -12.90
C THR A 461 -33.02 24.07 -13.82
N GLU A 462 -32.08 23.50 -14.59
CA GLU A 462 -32.38 22.49 -15.61
C GLU A 462 -32.75 21.11 -15.02
N HIS A 463 -32.43 20.86 -13.75
CA HIS A 463 -32.87 19.64 -13.07
C HIS A 463 -34.32 19.79 -12.59
N THR A 464 -35.12 18.76 -12.84
CA THR A 464 -36.53 18.68 -12.43
C THR A 464 -36.74 17.89 -11.13
N ALA A 465 -35.64 17.46 -10.50
CA ALA A 465 -35.63 16.71 -9.25
C ALA A 465 -34.35 17.03 -8.45
N TRP A 466 -34.18 16.45 -7.27
CA TRP A 466 -33.09 16.84 -6.36
C TRP A 466 -31.72 16.57 -6.98
N VAL A 467 -30.79 17.50 -6.78
CA VAL A 467 -29.41 17.36 -7.21
C VAL A 467 -28.63 16.67 -6.10
N SER A 468 -28.16 15.46 -6.37
CA SER A 468 -27.50 14.59 -5.39
C SER A 468 -25.99 14.78 -5.32
N SER A 469 -25.37 15.23 -6.41
CA SER A 469 -23.92 15.35 -6.53
C SER A 469 -23.56 16.43 -7.53
N VAL A 470 -22.50 17.19 -7.24
CA VAL A 470 -21.88 18.17 -8.13
C VAL A 470 -20.36 17.96 -8.15
N ALA A 471 -19.72 18.17 -9.29
CA ALA A 471 -18.26 18.06 -9.44
C ALA A 471 -17.75 18.98 -10.54
N PHE A 472 -16.72 19.77 -10.25
CA PHE A 472 -16.00 20.52 -11.28
C PHE A 472 -14.98 19.62 -11.99
N ASN A 473 -14.76 19.89 -13.27
CA ASN A 473 -13.63 19.32 -14.00
C ASN A 473 -12.31 19.93 -13.50
N PRO A 474 -11.16 19.22 -13.53
CA PRO A 474 -9.90 19.72 -12.97
C PRO A 474 -9.36 21.00 -13.62
N ASP A 475 -9.73 21.29 -14.86
CA ASP A 475 -9.40 22.56 -15.53
C ASP A 475 -10.36 23.71 -15.17
N GLY A 476 -11.41 23.44 -14.39
CA GLY A 476 -12.46 24.39 -14.00
C GLY A 476 -13.44 24.76 -15.11
N GLY A 477 -13.31 24.19 -16.33
CA GLY A 477 -14.12 24.54 -17.50
C GLY A 477 -15.52 23.93 -17.52
N LEU A 478 -15.74 22.86 -16.76
CA LEU A 478 -17.01 22.14 -16.71
C LEU A 478 -17.50 21.94 -15.28
N LEU A 479 -18.82 21.91 -15.12
CA LEU A 479 -19.51 21.45 -13.92
C LEU A 479 -20.46 20.31 -14.28
N ALA A 480 -20.26 19.14 -13.68
CA ALA A 480 -21.17 18.01 -13.77
C ALA A 480 -22.10 17.97 -12.56
N SER A 481 -23.32 17.46 -12.76
CA SER A 481 -24.30 17.29 -11.70
C SER A 481 -25.17 16.05 -11.92
N GLY A 482 -25.41 15.28 -10.85
CA GLY A 482 -26.29 14.12 -10.83
C GLY A 482 -27.63 14.40 -10.15
N SER A 483 -28.69 13.71 -10.57
CA SER A 483 -30.03 13.87 -10.01
C SER A 483 -30.68 12.55 -9.57
N VAL A 484 -31.54 12.64 -8.56
CA VAL A 484 -32.34 11.55 -7.97
C VAL A 484 -33.84 11.78 -8.21
N MET A 485 -34.73 10.86 -7.79
CA MET A 485 -36.18 11.07 -7.64
C MET A 485 -36.92 11.51 -8.93
N GLY A 486 -36.54 10.94 -10.08
CA GLY A 486 -37.34 11.02 -11.31
C GLY A 486 -36.64 11.65 -12.52
N ALA A 487 -35.71 12.60 -12.30
CA ALA A 487 -34.88 13.12 -13.39
C ALA A 487 -33.84 12.06 -13.82
N LYS A 488 -33.07 11.53 -12.86
CA LYS A 488 -32.15 10.39 -13.01
C LYS A 488 -31.07 10.59 -14.09
N LYS A 489 -30.66 11.85 -14.31
CA LYS A 489 -29.71 12.25 -15.34
C LYS A 489 -28.43 12.80 -14.75
N VAL A 490 -27.36 12.70 -15.52
CA VAL A 490 -26.18 13.55 -15.35
C VAL A 490 -26.28 14.71 -16.33
N LYS A 491 -26.16 15.94 -15.84
CA LYS A 491 -26.07 17.15 -16.67
C LYS A 491 -24.69 17.76 -16.56
N VAL A 492 -24.18 18.28 -17.67
CA VAL A 492 -22.88 18.94 -17.73
C VAL A 492 -23.06 20.36 -18.27
N PHE A 493 -22.42 21.31 -17.61
CA PHE A 493 -22.50 22.74 -17.91
C PHE A 493 -21.11 23.30 -18.19
N ALA A 494 -21.03 24.26 -19.12
CA ALA A 494 -19.82 25.06 -19.34
C ALA A 494 -19.73 26.15 -18.26
N THR A 495 -18.66 26.25 -17.49
CA THR A 495 -18.54 27.25 -16.41
C THR A 495 -18.35 28.68 -16.94
N SER A 496 -17.91 28.84 -18.19
CA SER A 496 -17.74 30.13 -18.85
C SER A 496 -19.06 30.83 -19.20
N THR A 497 -20.13 30.06 -19.42
CA THR A 497 -21.44 30.59 -19.84
C THR A 497 -22.61 30.10 -18.99
N TRP A 498 -22.37 29.08 -18.18
CA TRP A 498 -23.38 28.33 -17.43
C TRP A 498 -24.44 27.64 -18.30
N ALA A 499 -24.21 27.55 -19.61
CA ALA A 499 -25.08 26.80 -20.51
C ALA A 499 -24.90 25.30 -20.31
N GLU A 500 -26.02 24.56 -20.40
CA GLU A 500 -25.99 23.10 -20.47
C GLU A 500 -25.32 22.67 -21.78
N LEU A 501 -24.24 21.89 -21.68
CA LEU A 501 -23.54 21.31 -22.82
C LEU A 501 -24.17 19.98 -23.23
N THR A 502 -24.51 19.14 -22.25
CA THR A 502 -25.09 17.83 -22.52
C THR A 502 -25.88 17.29 -21.32
N THR A 503 -26.78 16.38 -21.62
CA THR A 503 -27.45 15.51 -20.65
C THR A 503 -27.11 14.06 -20.98
N LEU A 504 -26.41 13.36 -20.08
CA LEU A 504 -26.13 11.94 -20.22
C LEU A 504 -27.39 11.15 -19.85
N THR A 505 -27.90 10.40 -20.83
CA THR A 505 -29.13 9.60 -20.72
C THR A 505 -28.80 8.10 -20.76
N GLY A 506 -29.79 7.24 -20.53
CA GLY A 506 -29.61 5.78 -20.52
C GLY A 506 -29.60 5.15 -19.13
N ARG A 507 -29.65 5.94 -18.05
CA ARG A 507 -29.92 5.44 -16.70
C ARG A 507 -31.41 5.43 -16.37
N THR A 508 -31.84 4.36 -15.71
CA THR A 508 -33.23 4.16 -15.27
C THR A 508 -33.40 4.37 -13.76
N ASN A 509 -32.32 4.54 -13.03
CA ASN A 509 -32.29 4.77 -11.59
C ASN A 509 -31.51 6.02 -11.21
N ASP A 510 -31.67 6.43 -9.97
CA ASP A 510 -31.11 7.65 -9.41
C ASP A 510 -29.60 7.71 -9.54
N VAL A 511 -29.06 8.85 -9.99
CA VAL A 511 -27.62 9.11 -10.00
C VAL A 511 -27.26 9.64 -8.62
N ARG A 512 -26.33 8.98 -7.92
CA ARG A 512 -25.97 9.31 -6.54
C ARG A 512 -24.67 10.09 -6.42
N SER A 513 -23.76 9.92 -7.37
CA SER A 513 -22.44 10.55 -7.35
C SER A 513 -21.90 10.72 -8.76
N VAL A 514 -21.19 11.82 -9.00
CA VAL A 514 -20.41 12.09 -10.21
C VAL A 514 -18.99 12.52 -9.84
N ALA A 515 -17.99 12.12 -10.62
CA ALA A 515 -16.59 12.54 -10.42
C ALA A 515 -15.84 12.57 -11.75
N PHE A 516 -15.11 13.64 -12.01
CA PHE A 516 -14.15 13.70 -13.12
C PHE A 516 -12.84 13.00 -12.74
N ASN A 517 -12.16 12.41 -13.70
CA ASN A 517 -10.79 11.96 -13.49
C ASN A 517 -9.81 13.16 -13.51
N PRO A 518 -8.57 12.99 -13.01
CA PRO A 518 -7.63 14.10 -12.82
C PRO A 518 -7.18 14.82 -14.09
N ASP A 519 -7.16 14.15 -15.24
CA ASP A 519 -6.85 14.77 -16.54
C ASP A 519 -8.08 15.41 -17.22
N GLY A 520 -9.28 15.22 -16.64
CA GLY A 520 -10.55 15.74 -17.14
C GLY A 520 -11.11 15.02 -18.38
N GLY A 521 -10.48 13.94 -18.83
CA GLY A 521 -10.88 13.15 -20.00
C GLY A 521 -12.05 12.19 -19.74
N LEU A 522 -12.37 11.91 -18.47
CA LEU A 522 -13.39 10.96 -18.05
C LEU A 522 -14.33 11.55 -17.00
N LEU A 523 -15.60 11.13 -17.07
CA LEU A 523 -16.60 11.36 -16.03
C LEU A 523 -17.17 10.01 -15.58
N ALA A 524 -17.05 9.69 -14.30
CA ALA A 524 -17.69 8.54 -13.68
C ALA A 524 -19.00 8.96 -12.99
N SER A 525 -19.99 8.06 -12.98
CA SER A 525 -21.23 8.24 -12.24
C SER A 525 -21.67 6.97 -11.52
N GLY A 526 -21.92 7.04 -10.21
CA GLY A 526 -22.53 5.97 -9.41
C GLY A 526 -24.05 6.10 -9.33
N SER A 527 -24.78 4.97 -9.33
CA SER A 527 -26.24 4.97 -9.31
C SER A 527 -26.88 3.88 -8.45
N SER A 528 -28.15 4.10 -8.13
CA SER A 528 -29.08 3.11 -7.57
C SER A 528 -29.46 1.98 -8.53
N ASP A 529 -28.89 1.92 -9.74
CA ASP A 529 -28.90 0.71 -10.59
C ASP A 529 -27.78 -0.30 -10.21
N ASN A 530 -27.07 -0.04 -9.11
CA ASN A 530 -25.94 -0.82 -8.60
C ASN A 530 -24.69 -0.79 -9.51
N THR A 531 -24.60 0.16 -10.44
CA THR A 531 -23.48 0.27 -11.39
C THR A 531 -22.73 1.59 -11.30
N VAL A 532 -21.52 1.60 -11.84
CA VAL A 532 -20.79 2.82 -12.20
C VAL A 532 -20.71 2.91 -13.72
N LYS A 533 -21.17 4.02 -14.31
CA LYS A 533 -20.99 4.31 -15.74
C LYS A 533 -19.87 5.32 -15.92
N VAL A 534 -18.99 5.08 -16.88
CA VAL A 534 -17.87 5.97 -17.23
C VAL A 534 -18.05 6.50 -18.64
N PHE A 535 -17.86 7.80 -18.81
CA PHE A 535 -18.06 8.52 -20.07
C PHE A 535 -16.76 9.25 -20.48
N ALA A 536 -16.49 9.31 -21.78
CA ALA A 536 -15.45 10.19 -22.32
C ALA A 536 -15.95 11.63 -22.38
N THR A 537 -15.25 12.60 -21.81
CA THR A 537 -15.69 14.01 -21.80
C THR A 537 -15.58 14.69 -23.16
N SER A 538 -14.75 14.16 -24.06
CA SER A 538 -14.58 14.66 -25.44
C SER A 538 -15.79 14.41 -26.35
N THR A 539 -16.56 13.35 -26.07
CA THR A 539 -17.70 12.92 -26.92
C THR A 539 -18.99 12.69 -26.14
N TRP A 540 -18.90 12.60 -24.82
CA TRP A 540 -19.96 12.18 -23.91
C TRP A 540 -20.51 10.77 -24.17
N ALA A 541 -19.80 9.96 -24.94
CA ALA A 541 -20.11 8.56 -25.13
C ALA A 541 -19.79 7.75 -23.88
N GLU A 542 -20.64 6.77 -23.55
CA GLU A 542 -20.36 5.79 -22.51
C GLU A 542 -19.24 4.87 -22.97
N LEU A 543 -18.16 4.80 -22.18
CA LEU A 543 -17.03 3.91 -22.42
C LEU A 543 -17.24 2.53 -21.81
N THR A 544 -17.80 2.48 -20.61
CA THR A 544 -18.02 1.22 -19.88
C THR A 544 -19.08 1.36 -18.78
N THR A 545 -19.67 0.22 -18.40
CA THR A 545 -20.49 0.05 -17.21
C THR A 545 -19.82 -0.97 -16.28
N LEU A 546 -19.39 -0.51 -15.10
CA LEU A 546 -18.81 -1.34 -14.05
C LEU A 546 -19.93 -1.93 -13.19
N THR A 547 -19.97 -3.26 -13.14
CA THR A 547 -20.94 -4.05 -12.38
C THR A 547 -20.29 -4.77 -11.21
N GLY A 548 -21.10 -5.27 -10.28
CA GLY A 548 -20.65 -6.16 -9.21
C GLY A 548 -21.08 -5.72 -7.81
N HIS A 549 -21.55 -4.48 -7.65
CA HIS A 549 -22.28 -4.08 -6.45
C HIS A 549 -23.68 -4.70 -6.46
N THR A 550 -24.21 -4.98 -5.27
CA THR A 550 -25.55 -5.57 -5.09
C THR A 550 -26.59 -4.58 -4.57
N ASN A 551 -26.18 -3.32 -4.37
CA ASN A 551 -27.02 -2.22 -3.90
C ASN A 551 -26.47 -0.88 -4.41
N ASP A 552 -27.18 0.22 -4.12
CA ASP A 552 -26.90 1.58 -4.57
C ASP A 552 -25.41 1.94 -4.48
N VAL A 553 -24.81 2.36 -5.60
CA VAL A 553 -23.47 2.96 -5.59
C VAL A 553 -23.61 4.42 -5.21
N ARG A 554 -23.16 4.76 -4.00
CA ARG A 554 -23.39 6.09 -3.39
C ARG A 554 -22.32 7.11 -3.67
N SER A 555 -21.10 6.66 -3.91
CA SER A 555 -19.95 7.55 -4.09
C SER A 555 -18.97 6.91 -5.04
N VAL A 556 -18.40 7.74 -5.93
CA VAL A 556 -17.29 7.37 -6.82
C VAL A 556 -16.18 8.41 -6.71
N ALA A 557 -14.93 7.99 -6.77
CA ALA A 557 -13.77 8.88 -6.75
C ALA A 557 -12.62 8.29 -7.56
N PHE A 558 -11.95 9.10 -8.37
CA PHE A 558 -10.71 8.72 -9.04
C PHE A 558 -9.50 8.98 -8.13
N ASN A 559 -8.48 8.15 -8.25
CA ASN A 559 -7.16 8.41 -7.66
C ASN A 559 -6.50 9.61 -8.37
N PRO A 560 -5.68 10.45 -7.70
CA PRO A 560 -5.04 11.63 -8.30
C PRO A 560 -4.14 11.36 -9.50
N ASP A 561 -3.59 10.15 -9.63
CA ASP A 561 -2.82 9.71 -10.80
C ASP A 561 -3.72 9.27 -11.99
N GLY A 562 -5.03 9.13 -11.75
CA GLY A 562 -6.02 8.65 -12.71
C GLY A 562 -6.01 7.13 -12.93
N GLY A 563 -5.16 6.36 -12.24
CA GLY A 563 -4.97 4.92 -12.44
C GLY A 563 -6.07 4.05 -11.82
N LEU A 564 -6.76 4.56 -10.80
CA LEU A 564 -7.81 3.84 -10.07
C LEU A 564 -9.12 4.64 -9.99
N LEU A 565 -10.23 3.90 -9.93
CA LEU A 565 -11.56 4.40 -9.61
C LEU A 565 -12.12 3.58 -8.45
N ALA A 566 -12.45 4.24 -7.33
CA ALA A 566 -13.13 3.63 -6.20
C ALA A 566 -14.64 3.90 -6.24
N SER A 567 -15.43 2.94 -5.78
CA SER A 567 -16.87 3.08 -5.57
C SER A 567 -17.31 2.54 -4.23
N GLY A 568 -18.01 3.35 -3.44
CA GLY A 568 -18.64 2.96 -2.17
C GLY A 568 -20.13 2.68 -2.35
N SER A 569 -20.63 1.58 -1.78
CA SER A 569 -22.01 1.14 -1.96
C SER A 569 -22.75 0.80 -0.65
N TRP A 570 -24.07 0.87 -0.75
CA TRP A 570 -25.02 0.38 0.24
C TRP A 570 -25.02 -1.15 0.43
N ASP A 571 -24.23 -1.89 -0.34
CA ASP A 571 -23.95 -3.30 -0.08
C ASP A 571 -22.85 -3.53 0.97
N ASN A 572 -22.46 -2.46 1.66
CA ASN A 572 -21.41 -2.41 2.70
C ASN A 572 -19.98 -2.53 2.16
N THR A 573 -19.79 -2.50 0.83
CA THR A 573 -18.47 -2.67 0.23
C THR A 573 -17.94 -1.40 -0.44
N VAL A 574 -16.62 -1.33 -0.52
CA VAL A 574 -15.91 -0.46 -1.45
C VAL A 574 -15.28 -1.33 -2.54
N LYS A 575 -15.48 -0.99 -3.81
CA LYS A 575 -14.81 -1.64 -4.94
C LYS A 575 -13.82 -0.69 -5.57
N VAL A 576 -12.66 -1.21 -5.94
CA VAL A 576 -11.61 -0.44 -6.62
C VAL A 576 -11.39 -1.06 -7.99
N PHE A 577 -11.37 -0.24 -9.03
CA PHE A 577 -11.23 -0.64 -10.43
C PHE A 577 -10.00 0.02 -11.05
N ALA A 578 -9.32 -0.70 -11.92
CA ALA A 578 -8.23 -0.17 -12.74
C ALA A 578 -8.82 0.65 -13.90
N THR A 579 -8.45 1.91 -14.08
CA THR A 579 -9.01 2.73 -15.17
C THR A 579 -8.49 2.33 -16.55
N SER A 580 -7.31 1.72 -16.61
CA SER A 580 -6.68 1.23 -17.84
C SER A 580 -7.41 0.05 -18.48
N THR A 581 -8.09 -0.78 -17.67
CA THR A 581 -8.74 -2.02 -18.13
C THR A 581 -10.20 -2.15 -17.69
N TRP A 582 -10.64 -1.32 -16.75
CA TRP A 582 -11.92 -1.39 -16.05
C TRP A 582 -12.15 -2.70 -15.27
N ALA A 583 -11.08 -3.46 -15.02
CA ALA A 583 -11.14 -4.67 -14.20
C ALA A 583 -11.29 -4.30 -12.71
N LEU A 584 -12.06 -5.10 -11.99
CA LEU A 584 -12.14 -5.04 -10.53
C LEU A 584 -10.80 -5.47 -9.93
N VAL A 585 -10.14 -4.56 -9.21
CA VAL A 585 -8.85 -4.78 -8.54
C VAL A 585 -9.08 -5.43 -7.18
N THR A 586 -10.00 -4.88 -6.39
CA THR A 586 -10.33 -5.42 -5.07
C THR A 586 -11.74 -5.03 -4.60
N THR A 587 -12.26 -5.78 -3.63
CA THR A 587 -13.47 -5.44 -2.87
C THR A 587 -13.12 -5.38 -1.39
N LEU A 588 -13.27 -4.21 -0.77
CA LEU A 588 -13.10 -4.01 0.66
C LEU A 588 -14.45 -4.26 1.35
N THR A 589 -14.49 -5.18 2.31
CA THR A 589 -15.72 -5.67 2.97
C THR A 589 -15.73 -5.41 4.47
N GLU A 590 -15.00 -4.38 4.90
CA GLU A 590 -14.69 -4.20 6.32
C GLU A 590 -15.72 -3.36 7.06
N HIS A 591 -16.52 -2.59 6.33
CA HIS A 591 -17.66 -1.89 6.89
C HIS A 591 -18.79 -2.88 7.17
N THR A 592 -19.45 -2.72 8.31
CA THR A 592 -20.54 -3.63 8.73
C THR A 592 -21.91 -3.10 8.30
N ALA A 593 -21.95 -1.89 7.74
CA ALA A 593 -23.12 -1.25 7.19
C ALA A 593 -22.77 -0.43 5.94
N ARG A 594 -23.78 0.26 5.40
CA ARG A 594 -23.75 0.96 4.11
C ARG A 594 -22.60 1.94 4.00
N VAL A 595 -21.81 1.85 2.92
CA VAL A 595 -20.78 2.85 2.61
C VAL A 595 -21.44 4.03 1.88
N SER A 596 -21.25 5.23 2.42
CA SER A 596 -21.88 6.45 1.90
C SER A 596 -20.93 7.32 1.09
N SER A 597 -19.63 7.27 1.37
CA SER A 597 -18.63 8.14 0.75
C SER A 597 -17.27 7.46 0.66
N VAL A 598 -16.56 7.72 -0.44
CA VAL A 598 -15.15 7.35 -0.65
C VAL A 598 -14.35 8.56 -1.14
N ALA A 599 -13.09 8.68 -0.74
CA ALA A 599 -12.18 9.73 -1.20
C ALA A 599 -10.73 9.25 -1.18
N PHE A 600 -9.97 9.56 -2.23
CA PHE A 600 -8.52 9.37 -2.24
C PHE A 600 -7.81 10.56 -1.59
N ASN A 601 -6.69 10.30 -0.92
CA ASN A 601 -5.74 11.34 -0.50
C ASN A 601 -5.10 11.97 -1.75
N PRO A 602 -4.89 13.31 -1.79
CA PRO A 602 -4.18 14.01 -2.87
C PRO A 602 -2.84 13.41 -3.31
N ASP A 603 -2.09 12.76 -2.42
CA ASP A 603 -0.83 12.06 -2.77
C ASP A 603 -1.06 10.70 -3.46
N GLY A 604 -2.33 10.26 -3.53
CA GLY A 604 -2.76 8.99 -4.09
C GLY A 604 -2.51 7.79 -3.19
N GLY A 605 -1.85 7.94 -2.04
CA GLY A 605 -1.38 6.85 -1.18
C GLY A 605 -2.43 6.25 -0.24
N LEU A 606 -3.58 6.92 -0.06
CA LEU A 606 -4.65 6.49 0.84
C LEU A 606 -6.03 6.58 0.18
N LEU A 607 -6.92 5.65 0.56
CA LEU A 607 -8.34 5.66 0.27
C LEU A 607 -9.11 5.66 1.58
N ALA A 608 -9.97 6.66 1.80
CA ALA A 608 -10.88 6.73 2.92
C ALA A 608 -12.30 6.34 2.52
N SER A 609 -13.02 5.68 3.42
CA SER A 609 -14.45 5.37 3.27
C SER A 609 -15.23 5.70 4.55
N GLY A 610 -16.37 6.37 4.39
CA GLY A 610 -17.32 6.69 5.46
C GLY A 610 -18.58 5.83 5.38
N SER A 611 -19.06 5.33 6.51
CA SER A 611 -20.16 4.36 6.56
C SER A 611 -21.22 4.65 7.62
N SER A 612 -22.41 4.07 7.38
CA SER A 612 -23.50 3.98 8.36
C SER A 612 -23.19 3.10 9.57
N ASP A 613 -22.01 2.47 9.63
CA ASP A 613 -21.50 1.79 10.83
C ASP A 613 -20.79 2.76 11.80
N TYR A 614 -20.89 4.06 11.53
CA TYR A 614 -20.36 5.16 12.34
C TYR A 614 -18.83 5.29 12.27
N THR A 615 -18.17 4.60 11.34
CA THR A 615 -16.72 4.63 11.20
C THR A 615 -16.25 5.29 9.92
N VAL A 616 -15.01 5.78 9.98
CA VAL A 616 -14.21 6.10 8.80
C VAL A 616 -13.08 5.07 8.75
N LYS A 617 -12.96 4.36 7.63
CA LYS A 617 -11.85 3.44 7.40
C LYS A 617 -10.89 4.06 6.40
N VAL A 618 -9.59 3.89 6.64
CA VAL A 618 -8.54 4.35 5.74
C VAL A 618 -7.65 3.16 5.40
N VAL A 619 -7.40 2.98 4.11
CA VAL A 619 -6.56 1.90 3.56
C VAL A 619 -5.50 2.50 2.66
N ALA A 620 -4.31 1.89 2.62
CA ALA A 620 -3.27 2.26 1.66
C ALA A 620 -3.66 1.81 0.24
N THR A 621 -3.21 2.55 -0.77
CA THR A 621 -3.54 2.31 -2.21
C THR A 621 -2.41 1.67 -3.00
N SER A 622 -1.18 1.69 -2.49
CA SER A 622 -0.05 0.88 -2.98
C SER A 622 -0.43 -0.58 -3.30
N PRO A 623 -1.32 -1.27 -2.55
CA PRO A 623 -1.73 -2.64 -2.87
C PRO A 623 -2.45 -2.76 -4.21
N PHE A 624 -3.20 -1.71 -4.58
CA PHE A 624 -4.11 -1.72 -5.72
C PHE A 624 -3.33 -1.47 -7.01
N GLU A 625 -2.41 -0.52 -7.01
CA GLU A 625 -1.56 -0.18 -8.17
C GLU A 625 -0.70 -1.37 -8.62
N ILE A 626 -0.23 -2.17 -7.67
CA ILE A 626 0.52 -3.41 -7.94
C ILE A 626 -0.38 -4.42 -8.67
N ALA A 627 -1.60 -4.64 -8.19
CA ALA A 627 -2.53 -5.57 -8.81
C ALA A 627 -2.93 -5.13 -10.24
N VAL A 628 -3.00 -3.83 -10.51
CA VAL A 628 -3.19 -3.30 -11.88
C VAL A 628 -2.00 -3.66 -12.77
N SER A 629 -0.78 -3.42 -12.28
CA SER A 629 0.46 -3.63 -13.04
C SER A 629 0.63 -5.11 -13.46
N VAL A 630 0.34 -6.05 -12.56
CA VAL A 630 0.37 -7.50 -12.85
C VAL A 630 -0.71 -7.91 -13.85
N ALA A 631 -1.93 -7.38 -13.74
CA ALA A 631 -3.03 -7.69 -14.65
C ALA A 631 -2.79 -7.18 -16.08
N VAL A 632 -2.15 -6.02 -16.23
CA VAL A 632 -1.78 -5.47 -17.55
C VAL A 632 -0.65 -6.29 -18.19
N ALA A 633 0.39 -6.62 -17.42
CA ALA A 633 1.52 -7.42 -17.91
C ALA A 633 1.08 -8.81 -18.43
N SER A 634 0.20 -9.50 -17.69
CA SER A 634 -0.33 -10.81 -18.10
C SER A 634 -1.17 -10.76 -19.39
N ARG A 635 -1.92 -9.68 -19.63
CA ARG A 635 -2.69 -9.50 -20.88
C ARG A 635 -1.80 -9.19 -22.08
N VAL A 636 -0.77 -8.37 -21.92
CA VAL A 636 0.20 -8.07 -22.99
C VAL A 636 0.93 -9.36 -23.41
N ALA A 637 1.33 -10.19 -22.44
CA ALA A 637 1.94 -11.48 -22.71
C ALA A 637 0.99 -12.44 -23.47
N LEU A 638 -0.29 -12.48 -23.10
CA LEU A 638 -1.29 -13.31 -23.78
C LEU A 638 -1.55 -12.86 -25.23
N VAL A 639 -1.61 -11.56 -25.49
CA VAL A 639 -1.78 -11.01 -26.86
C VAL A 639 -0.54 -11.27 -27.71
N ALA A 640 0.66 -11.16 -27.14
CA ALA A 640 1.90 -11.53 -27.83
C ALA A 640 1.93 -13.02 -28.19
N MET A 641 1.49 -13.91 -27.29
CA MET A 641 1.37 -15.34 -27.57
C MET A 641 0.34 -15.63 -28.67
N LEU A 642 -0.83 -14.98 -28.67
CA LEU A 642 -1.85 -15.16 -29.71
C LEU A 642 -1.42 -14.60 -31.07
N GLY A 643 -0.68 -13.49 -31.09
CA GLY A 643 -0.11 -12.93 -32.33
C GLY A 643 0.94 -13.83 -32.99
N LEU A 644 1.68 -14.60 -32.19
CA LEU A 644 2.62 -15.62 -32.67
C LEU A 644 1.93 -16.86 -33.26
N TRP A 645 0.70 -17.17 -32.84
CA TRP A 645 -0.11 -18.27 -33.40
C TRP A 645 -0.77 -17.93 -34.73
N MET A 646 -0.90 -16.65 -35.11
CA MET A 646 -1.40 -16.27 -36.45
C MET A 646 -0.30 -16.28 -37.54
N TRP A 647 0.92 -16.67 -37.18
CA TRP A 647 2.07 -16.82 -38.09
C TRP A 647 2.63 -18.27 -38.14
N TRP A 648 1.83 -19.24 -37.69
CA TRP A 648 2.01 -20.68 -37.92
C TRP A 648 0.74 -21.23 -38.57
#